data_AF-A0A3B4H6T0-F1
#
_entry.id   AF-A0A3B4H6T0-F1
#
_cell.length_a   1.000
_cell.length_b   1.000
_cell.length_c   1.000
_cell.angle_alpha   90.00
_cell.angle_beta   90.00
_cell.angle_gamma   90.00
#
_symmetry.space_group_name_H-M   'P 1'
#
loop_
_entity.id
_entity.type
_entity.pdbx_description
1 polymer ?
#
loop_
_entity_poly.entity_id
_entity_poly.type
_entity_poly.pdbx_seq_one_letter_code
_entity_poly.pdbx_strand_id
1 'polypeptide(L)'
;MLEEKIITFVKNELKKIQKDLSPDCPEFLEGRSEGEGVLESKEEDQGSREAFVEITLNVLRRMNQKELADRLLNSKIDQHTFGTYAYDKSLIVWFFFCFFFWIHIEHSKGQFKWIQSEFKSTLKKKFQCVFEGIAKAGNPTLLNQIYTELYITEGGTAEVNDEHEVRQIETASRKPDRPETTIRQEDIFKASPGRDEPIRTVLTKGVAGIGKTVLTQKYTLDRAEDKANQDIQFIFPFTFRELNVLKEEKFSLVGLVHHFFTETKECRLPLDFHKTTILTDPRKSTSVDVLLINLIRGKLLPSARLWITTRPAAANQIPPDCVSMVTEVRGFTNRQKEEYFGKRFSDKKQTSRIISHIETSRSLHIMCHIPVFCWITATVLEDVLKTREGGQLPKTLTEMYIHFLVVQAKVKKVKYDGGAETDPHWSPESRKMMESLGKLAFDQLQKGNLIFYESDLTECGIDIRAASVYSGVFTQIFKEERGLYQDKVFCFIHLSVQEFLAALHVHLTFINSGLHLLEEQQTSQKSETGESAEKHFYQSAVNKALQSPNGHLDLFLRFLLGLSLETSQSLLQGLLTQTGSSSQTNQETVQYIKEKLSENLSAEKSINLFHCLNELNDRSLVKEIQKSISSRSLSTDKLSPAQWSALVFILLSSEKDLDVFDLKKYSASEEALLRLLPVVKASNKLTHCKYCLTILSCKALSSILGCPSASVTELDLTNNNLEDSGVKLLSAGLASPKCSLEALSLSGCLITEEGFTSLASALSSNPSHLRELDLSYNHPGDSGIELLKKHPRPLWCPLYCGAYKTSYMGSADSCQLTIDTNTVNTELQLSDNNRKVTRVEEVQSYPDHPDRFDVYPQLLCRNGLTGRCYWEVEWRGDVYISVSYRSIRRKGDSKDAEFGFNDQSWSLNCSDDGPRSVWHNNETSAISSSCGSKRVAVYVDCPAGTLSFYRVSSDTLIHLHTFNTTFTEPLYPGFRVWFGSSVCLC
;
A
#
# COMPACT_ATOMS: atom_id res chain seq x y z
N MET A 1 38.36 -47.54 40.77
CA MET A 1 37.85 -48.20 41.99
C MET A 1 37.44 -47.23 43.11
N LEU A 2 38.33 -46.42 43.70
CA LEU A 2 37.92 -45.50 44.79
C LEU A 2 36.94 -44.43 44.28
N GLU A 3 37.26 -43.82 43.14
CA GLU A 3 36.43 -42.84 42.43
C GLU A 3 35.03 -43.40 42.10
N GLU A 4 34.92 -44.60 41.54
CA GLU A 4 33.62 -45.26 41.27
C GLU A 4 32.81 -45.49 42.56
N LYS A 5 33.46 -45.86 43.67
CA LYS A 5 32.79 -46.00 44.97
C LYS A 5 32.28 -44.65 45.48
N ILE A 6 33.03 -43.56 45.28
CA ILE A 6 32.61 -42.19 45.62
C ILE A 6 31.46 -41.74 44.71
N ILE A 7 31.54 -41.95 43.40
CA ILE A 7 30.49 -41.59 42.43
C ILE A 7 29.19 -42.37 42.72
N THR A 8 29.27 -43.67 43.02
CA THR A 8 28.11 -44.46 43.42
C THR A 8 27.53 -44.00 44.76
N PHE A 9 28.37 -43.68 45.75
CA PHE A 9 27.92 -43.14 47.04
C PHE A 9 27.20 -41.80 46.88
N VAL A 10 27.79 -40.85 46.14
CA VAL A 10 27.20 -39.52 45.89
C VAL A 10 25.91 -39.63 45.09
N LYS A 11 25.83 -40.50 44.07
CA LYS A 11 24.58 -40.75 43.33
C LYS A 11 23.48 -41.37 44.20
N ASN A 12 23.83 -42.17 45.20
CA ASN A 12 22.86 -42.78 46.10
C ASN A 12 22.36 -41.79 47.17
N GLU A 13 23.22 -40.99 47.78
CA GLU A 13 22.78 -39.97 48.75
C GLU A 13 22.08 -38.78 48.07
N LEU A 14 22.46 -38.37 46.84
CA LEU A 14 21.68 -37.39 46.06
C LEU A 14 20.26 -37.89 45.77
N LYS A 15 20.07 -39.17 45.39
CA LYS A 15 18.74 -39.78 45.22
C LYS A 15 17.91 -39.87 46.50
N LYS A 16 18.58 -39.80 47.66
CA LYS A 16 17.96 -39.86 48.98
C LYS A 16 17.48 -38.48 49.39
N ILE A 17 18.37 -37.48 49.33
CA ILE A 17 18.06 -36.05 49.51
C ILE A 17 16.95 -35.60 48.55
N GLN A 18 16.98 -36.04 47.28
CA GLN A 18 15.92 -35.75 46.30
C GLN A 18 14.56 -36.40 46.65
N LYS A 19 14.56 -37.46 47.45
CA LYS A 19 13.35 -38.14 47.95
C LYS A 19 12.83 -37.51 49.23
N ASP A 20 13.74 -37.05 50.10
CA ASP A 20 13.44 -36.39 51.36
C ASP A 20 12.99 -34.91 51.18
N LEU A 21 13.37 -34.28 50.06
CA LEU A 21 12.96 -32.93 49.64
C LEU A 21 11.71 -32.89 48.74
N SER A 22 10.91 -33.96 48.70
CA SER A 22 9.72 -34.06 47.83
C SER A 22 8.41 -34.20 48.65
N PRO A 23 7.83 -33.09 49.14
CA PRO A 23 6.51 -33.11 49.77
C PRO A 23 5.40 -33.04 48.71
N ASP A 24 4.67 -34.14 48.53
CA ASP A 24 3.34 -34.13 47.92
C ASP A 24 2.25 -33.98 49.01
N CYS A 25 1.11 -33.43 48.60
CA CYS A 25 -0.12 -33.20 49.36
C CYS A 25 -0.17 -32.05 50.41
N PRO A 26 -1.39 -31.51 50.71
CA PRO A 26 -1.55 -30.16 51.27
C PRO A 26 -2.34 -30.09 52.60
N GLU A 27 -1.95 -29.20 53.51
CA GLU A 27 -2.84 -28.71 54.58
C GLU A 27 -2.28 -27.44 55.25
N PHE A 28 -2.81 -26.26 54.90
CA PHE A 28 -3.29 -25.21 55.82
C PHE A 28 -3.73 -23.95 55.04
N LEU A 29 -5.04 -23.69 55.07
CA LEU A 29 -5.56 -22.33 55.05
C LEU A 29 -5.85 -21.92 56.51
N GLU A 30 -6.02 -20.62 56.74
CA GLU A 30 -6.24 -19.95 58.04
C GLU A 30 -4.98 -19.63 58.86
N GLY A 31 -4.84 -18.33 59.18
CA GLY A 31 -3.73 -17.72 59.90
C GLY A 31 -3.84 -16.20 59.75
N ARG A 32 -4.19 -15.49 60.82
CA ARG A 32 -4.72 -14.12 60.76
C ARG A 32 -3.72 -13.06 61.23
N SER A 33 -3.82 -11.87 60.61
CA SER A 33 -3.57 -10.53 61.18
C SER A 33 -2.21 -10.14 61.79
N GLU A 34 -1.72 -9.00 61.30
CA GLU A 34 -1.09 -7.89 62.05
C GLU A 34 0.34 -8.03 62.60
N GLY A 35 1.08 -6.90 62.58
CA GLY A 35 2.43 -6.76 63.11
C GLY A 35 3.33 -5.83 62.30
N GLU A 36 3.31 -4.52 62.60
CA GLU A 36 4.44 -3.65 62.23
C GLU A 36 5.61 -3.91 63.18
N GLY A 37 6.84 -3.99 62.65
CA GLY A 37 8.03 -4.21 63.47
C GLY A 37 9.33 -4.01 62.69
N VAL A 38 10.03 -2.90 62.97
CA VAL A 38 11.42 -2.70 62.51
C VAL A 38 12.35 -3.32 63.55
N LEU A 39 13.21 -4.25 63.12
CA LEU A 39 14.32 -4.77 63.92
C LEU A 39 15.53 -5.11 63.03
N GLU A 40 16.73 -5.08 63.61
CA GLU A 40 17.99 -5.04 62.88
C GLU A 40 18.54 -6.43 62.53
N SER A 41 19.08 -6.60 61.32
CA SER A 41 19.66 -7.87 60.85
C SER A 41 21.16 -7.99 61.16
N LYS A 42 21.49 -8.61 62.30
CA LYS A 42 22.88 -8.98 62.67
C LYS A 42 23.00 -10.27 63.52
N GLU A 43 22.68 -11.44 62.97
CA GLU A 43 23.07 -12.71 63.64
C GLU A 43 23.27 -13.97 62.75
N GLU A 44 22.92 -13.97 61.46
CA GLU A 44 22.94 -15.20 60.62
C GLU A 44 24.34 -15.72 60.20
N ASP A 45 25.39 -14.88 60.21
CA ASP A 45 26.73 -15.25 59.70
C ASP A 45 27.53 -16.17 60.66
N GLN A 46 27.03 -16.41 61.87
CA GLN A 46 27.72 -17.20 62.90
C GLN A 46 27.35 -18.69 62.81
N GLY A 47 26.05 -19.02 62.84
CA GLY A 47 25.56 -20.41 62.94
C GLY A 47 25.79 -21.25 61.67
N SER A 48 25.68 -20.62 60.50
CA SER A 48 26.02 -21.22 59.20
C SER A 48 27.47 -21.71 59.13
N ARG A 49 28.37 -21.02 59.84
CA ARG A 49 29.81 -21.29 59.88
C ARG A 49 30.17 -22.47 60.79
N GLU A 50 29.49 -22.63 61.92
CA GLU A 50 29.72 -23.76 62.83
C GLU A 50 29.11 -25.06 62.28
N ALA A 51 27.91 -24.99 61.68
CA ALA A 51 27.32 -26.13 60.96
C ALA A 51 28.19 -26.63 59.80
N PHE A 52 28.83 -25.71 59.05
CA PHE A 52 29.76 -26.05 57.98
C PHE A 52 31.00 -26.83 58.48
N VAL A 53 31.54 -26.45 59.64
CA VAL A 53 32.66 -27.16 60.29
C VAL A 53 32.21 -28.55 60.74
N GLU A 54 31.03 -28.69 61.36
CA GLU A 54 30.53 -29.99 61.83
C GLU A 54 30.23 -30.99 60.70
N ILE A 55 29.63 -30.54 59.61
CA ILE A 55 29.41 -31.36 58.41
C ILE A 55 30.76 -31.82 57.83
N THR A 56 31.74 -30.91 57.72
CA THR A 56 33.08 -31.22 57.20
C THR A 56 33.80 -32.23 58.09
N LEU A 57 33.73 -32.08 59.43
CA LEU A 57 34.27 -33.04 60.40
C LEU A 57 33.65 -34.42 60.25
N ASN A 58 32.32 -34.50 60.08
CA ASN A 58 31.61 -35.77 59.88
C ASN A 58 32.04 -36.48 58.58
N VAL A 59 32.24 -35.76 57.48
CA VAL A 59 32.75 -36.33 56.22
C VAL A 59 34.18 -36.83 56.40
N LEU A 60 35.09 -36.02 56.96
CA LEU A 60 36.49 -36.42 57.19
C LEU A 60 36.62 -37.64 58.10
N ARG A 61 35.82 -37.71 59.18
CA ARG A 61 35.75 -38.87 60.08
C ARG A 61 35.24 -40.13 59.37
N ARG A 62 34.21 -40.02 58.52
CA ARG A 62 33.70 -41.16 57.71
C ARG A 62 34.66 -41.60 56.61
N MET A 63 35.53 -40.71 56.11
CA MET A 63 36.66 -41.04 55.24
C MET A 63 37.89 -41.59 56.00
N ASN A 64 37.76 -41.81 57.32
CA ASN A 64 38.81 -42.29 58.23
C ASN A 64 40.06 -41.36 58.32
N GLN A 65 39.95 -40.12 57.82
CA GLN A 65 41.00 -39.09 57.82
C GLN A 65 41.04 -38.34 59.17
N LYS A 66 41.22 -39.09 60.25
CA LYS A 66 41.08 -38.61 61.64
C LYS A 66 42.00 -37.43 61.94
N GLU A 67 43.28 -37.53 61.60
CA GLU A 67 44.27 -36.48 61.87
C GLU A 67 43.93 -35.15 61.16
N LEU A 68 43.27 -35.20 59.99
CA LEU A 68 42.79 -34.01 59.29
C LEU A 68 41.53 -33.41 59.94
N ALA A 69 40.62 -34.25 60.45
CA ALA A 69 39.47 -33.79 61.22
C ALA A 69 39.92 -33.13 62.54
N ASP A 70 40.85 -33.75 63.26
CA ASP A 70 41.29 -33.27 64.57
C ASP A 70 42.16 -32.00 64.44
N ARG A 71 42.88 -31.82 63.33
CA ARG A 71 43.52 -30.53 62.99
C ARG A 71 42.49 -29.43 62.66
N LEU A 72 41.40 -29.76 61.96
CA LEU A 72 40.31 -28.80 61.65
C LEU A 72 39.54 -28.36 62.92
N LEU A 73 39.41 -29.25 63.90
CA LEU A 73 38.80 -28.96 65.20
C LEU A 73 39.65 -27.96 66.02
N ASN A 74 40.97 -28.04 65.90
CA ASN A 74 41.93 -27.25 66.69
C ASN A 74 42.36 -25.93 66.03
N SER A 75 42.05 -25.68 64.76
CA SER A 75 42.56 -24.52 64.00
C SER A 75 41.83 -23.19 64.28
N LYS A 76 41.52 -22.88 65.54
CA LYS A 76 40.93 -21.59 65.98
C LYS A 76 41.99 -20.51 66.27
N ILE A 77 43.23 -20.66 65.79
CA ILE A 77 44.36 -19.74 66.02
C ILE A 77 45.06 -19.35 64.69
N ASP A 78 45.01 -18.06 64.41
CA ASP A 78 45.80 -17.21 63.50
C ASP A 78 46.06 -17.55 62.01
N GLN A 79 46.13 -16.46 61.24
CA GLN A 79 45.78 -16.43 59.81
C GLN A 79 46.98 -16.61 58.85
N HIS A 80 48.16 -17.01 59.33
CA HIS A 80 49.42 -16.77 58.61
C HIS A 80 50.27 -18.01 58.23
N THR A 81 49.71 -19.23 58.28
CA THR A 81 50.46 -20.47 57.92
C THR A 81 49.67 -21.39 56.98
N PHE A 82 49.30 -20.90 55.79
CA PHE A 82 48.72 -21.72 54.70
C PHE A 82 49.62 -21.83 53.44
N GLY A 83 50.89 -21.44 53.56
CA GLY A 83 51.94 -21.76 52.59
C GLY A 83 52.57 -23.12 52.87
N THR A 84 53.00 -23.82 51.80
CA THR A 84 53.67 -25.14 51.81
C THR A 84 52.90 -26.30 52.46
N TYR A 85 52.23 -27.11 51.64
CA TYR A 85 52.64 -28.50 51.33
C TYR A 85 51.67 -29.06 50.26
N ALA A 86 52.22 -29.54 49.13
CA ALA A 86 51.46 -29.93 47.94
C ALA A 86 51.36 -31.46 47.77
N TYR A 87 50.67 -31.91 46.70
CA TYR A 87 50.52 -33.31 46.27
C TYR A 87 49.61 -34.23 47.12
N ASP A 88 48.35 -33.79 47.37
CA ASP A 88 47.18 -34.71 47.24
C ASP A 88 45.79 -34.01 47.20
N LYS A 89 45.71 -32.69 47.49
CA LYS A 89 44.42 -32.00 47.71
C LYS A 89 43.73 -31.41 46.47
N SER A 90 44.34 -31.44 45.30
CA SER A 90 43.80 -30.81 44.08
C SER A 90 42.45 -31.38 43.67
N LEU A 91 42.28 -32.71 43.72
CA LEU A 91 41.04 -33.37 43.30
C LEU A 91 39.85 -33.03 44.22
N ILE A 92 40.07 -32.95 45.53
CA ILE A 92 39.00 -32.66 46.52
C ILE A 92 38.58 -31.20 46.46
N VAL A 93 39.52 -30.26 46.36
CA VAL A 93 39.19 -28.83 46.22
C VAL A 93 38.44 -28.58 44.89
N TRP A 94 38.87 -29.22 43.81
CA TRP A 94 38.19 -29.13 42.51
C TRP A 94 36.79 -29.77 42.55
N PHE A 95 36.62 -30.93 43.19
CA PHE A 95 35.32 -31.58 43.36
C PHE A 95 34.33 -30.69 44.14
N PHE A 96 34.73 -30.11 45.27
CA PHE A 96 33.86 -29.18 46.01
C PHE A 96 33.57 -27.91 45.21
N PHE A 97 34.55 -27.34 44.50
CA PHE A 97 34.33 -26.17 43.65
C PHE A 97 33.30 -26.47 42.55
N CYS A 98 33.45 -27.58 41.83
CA CYS A 98 32.50 -28.01 40.80
C CYS A 98 31.10 -28.35 41.38
N PHE A 99 31.03 -28.96 42.56
CA PHE A 99 29.75 -29.30 43.21
C PHE A 99 28.99 -28.05 43.66
N PHE A 100 29.64 -27.10 44.33
CA PHE A 100 29.02 -25.83 44.73
C PHE A 100 28.72 -24.93 43.52
N PHE A 101 29.57 -24.92 42.48
CA PHE A 101 29.28 -24.23 41.22
C PHE A 101 28.06 -24.82 40.50
N TRP A 102 27.91 -26.15 40.51
CA TRP A 102 26.72 -26.82 39.96
C TRP A 102 25.45 -26.52 40.78
N ILE A 103 25.51 -26.57 42.11
CA ILE A 103 24.38 -26.17 42.98
C ILE A 103 23.99 -24.72 42.75
N HIS A 104 24.96 -23.80 42.66
CA HIS A 104 24.69 -22.40 42.39
C HIS A 104 24.04 -22.22 41.01
N ILE A 105 24.52 -22.93 39.99
CA ILE A 105 23.92 -22.95 38.64
C ILE A 105 22.48 -23.50 38.65
N GLU A 106 22.18 -24.60 39.35
CA GLU A 106 20.80 -25.12 39.41
C GLU A 106 19.88 -24.22 40.24
N HIS A 107 20.37 -23.61 41.33
CA HIS A 107 19.60 -22.62 42.09
C HIS A 107 19.28 -21.39 41.24
N SER A 108 20.27 -20.84 40.53
CA SER A 108 20.07 -19.71 39.60
C SER A 108 19.18 -20.09 38.41
N LYS A 109 19.25 -21.31 37.88
CA LYS A 109 18.29 -21.82 36.88
C LYS A 109 16.86 -21.91 37.46
N GLY A 110 16.72 -22.31 38.72
CA GLY A 110 15.45 -22.37 39.44
C GLY A 110 14.82 -20.98 39.58
N GLN A 111 15.57 -20.03 40.15
CA GLN A 111 15.15 -18.62 40.26
C GLN A 111 14.85 -18.01 38.88
N PHE A 112 15.69 -18.24 37.87
CA PHE A 112 15.48 -17.73 36.51
C PHE A 112 14.18 -18.26 35.90
N LYS A 113 13.87 -19.55 36.04
CA LYS A 113 12.60 -20.14 35.60
C LYS A 113 11.41 -19.57 36.37
N TRP A 114 11.54 -19.36 37.68
CA TRP A 114 10.48 -18.77 38.50
C TRP A 114 10.18 -17.33 38.09
N ILE A 115 11.20 -16.47 37.97
CA ILE A 115 11.07 -15.09 37.49
C ILE A 115 10.46 -15.06 36.07
N GLN A 116 10.89 -15.94 35.17
CA GLN A 116 10.30 -16.03 33.84
C GLN A 116 8.82 -16.45 33.88
N SER A 117 8.44 -17.34 34.80
CA SER A 117 7.05 -17.78 34.99
C SER A 117 6.17 -16.66 35.56
N GLU A 118 6.61 -15.93 36.59
CA GLU A 118 5.80 -14.85 37.16
C GLU A 118 5.74 -13.62 36.23
N PHE A 119 6.82 -13.31 35.51
CA PHE A 119 6.80 -12.27 34.49
C PHE A 119 5.83 -12.61 33.34
N LYS A 120 5.78 -13.87 32.87
CA LYS A 120 4.74 -14.34 31.95
C LYS A 120 3.33 -14.23 32.56
N SER A 121 3.17 -14.56 33.85
CA SER A 121 1.92 -14.44 34.60
C SER A 121 1.40 -13.00 34.58
N THR A 122 2.24 -12.01 34.88
CA THR A 122 1.90 -10.58 34.75
C THR A 122 1.58 -10.19 33.31
N LEU A 123 2.42 -10.52 32.33
CA LEU A 123 2.16 -10.16 30.92
C LEU A 123 0.84 -10.74 30.42
N LYS A 124 0.51 -11.98 30.81
CA LYS A 124 -0.78 -12.60 30.52
C LYS A 124 -1.93 -11.84 31.19
N LYS A 125 -1.87 -11.61 32.51
CA LYS A 125 -2.88 -10.82 33.24
C LYS A 125 -3.08 -9.42 32.63
N LYS A 126 -2.02 -8.78 32.12
CA LYS A 126 -2.03 -7.42 31.53
C LYS A 126 -2.60 -7.35 30.11
N PHE A 127 -2.46 -8.40 29.30
CA PHE A 127 -2.82 -8.38 27.86
C PHE A 127 -3.84 -9.44 27.41
N GLN A 128 -4.28 -10.35 28.29
CA GLN A 128 -5.29 -11.36 27.99
C GLN A 128 -6.65 -10.75 27.58
N CYS A 129 -6.94 -9.54 28.05
CA CYS A 129 -8.20 -8.83 27.84
C CYS A 129 -7.97 -7.47 27.16
N VAL A 130 -8.85 -7.09 26.23
CA VAL A 130 -8.91 -5.73 25.69
C VAL A 130 -10.08 -4.99 26.35
N PHE A 131 -9.85 -3.72 26.70
CA PHE A 131 -10.91 -2.84 27.19
C PHE A 131 -11.41 -1.93 26.06
N GLU A 132 -12.67 -2.11 25.70
CA GLU A 132 -13.41 -1.22 24.78
C GLU A 132 -13.93 0.00 25.56
N GLY A 133 -12.99 0.84 26.03
CA GLY A 133 -13.24 1.97 26.92
C GLY A 133 -12.40 1.91 28.20
N ILE A 134 -12.82 2.58 29.27
CA ILE A 134 -12.08 2.61 30.55
C ILE A 134 -12.30 1.31 31.34
N ALA A 135 -11.20 0.74 31.82
CA ALA A 135 -11.07 -0.63 32.33
C ALA A 135 -11.81 -0.99 33.64
N LYS A 136 -12.76 -0.15 34.11
CA LYS A 136 -13.47 -0.36 35.39
C LYS A 136 -14.92 -0.85 35.27
N ALA A 137 -15.57 -0.73 34.11
CA ALA A 137 -17.04 -0.89 34.00
C ALA A 137 -17.52 -1.59 32.71
N GLY A 138 -16.73 -2.54 32.20
CA GLY A 138 -17.09 -3.40 31.08
C GLY A 138 -16.69 -4.85 31.35
N ASN A 139 -17.44 -5.80 30.81
CA ASN A 139 -17.01 -7.20 30.79
C ASN A 139 -15.71 -7.29 29.97
N PRO A 140 -14.62 -7.87 30.52
CA PRO A 140 -13.34 -7.90 29.82
C PRO A 140 -13.39 -8.90 28.66
N THR A 141 -13.35 -8.40 27.43
CA THR A 141 -13.34 -9.25 26.23
C THR A 141 -11.95 -9.84 26.02
N LEU A 142 -11.86 -11.17 25.89
CA LEU A 142 -10.58 -11.86 25.70
C LEU A 142 -9.99 -11.48 24.34
N LEU A 143 -8.74 -10.99 24.32
CA LEU A 143 -8.04 -10.58 23.10
C LEU A 143 -8.04 -11.70 22.05
N ASN A 144 -7.81 -12.95 22.48
CA ASN A 144 -7.82 -14.13 21.62
C ASN A 144 -9.18 -14.44 20.95
N GLN A 145 -10.31 -13.89 21.42
CA GLN A 145 -11.63 -14.11 20.82
C GLN A 145 -11.96 -13.08 19.72
N ILE A 146 -11.51 -11.83 19.90
CA ILE A 146 -11.80 -10.72 18.97
C ILE A 146 -10.65 -10.35 18.03
N TYR A 147 -9.42 -10.80 18.31
CA TYR A 147 -8.28 -10.50 17.45
C TYR A 147 -8.43 -11.14 16.07
N THR A 148 -8.54 -10.30 15.05
CA THR A 148 -8.32 -10.66 13.65
C THR A 148 -6.91 -10.23 13.27
N GLU A 149 -6.16 -11.11 12.61
CA GLU A 149 -4.80 -10.84 12.16
C GLU A 149 -4.80 -9.63 11.20
N LEU A 150 -3.83 -8.74 11.35
CA LEU A 150 -3.70 -7.54 10.53
C LEU A 150 -2.91 -7.86 9.26
N TYR A 151 -3.23 -7.23 8.14
CA TYR A 151 -2.41 -7.31 6.94
C TYR A 151 -1.16 -6.44 7.13
N ILE A 152 0.02 -7.09 7.16
CA ILE A 152 1.33 -6.48 7.41
C ILE A 152 2.26 -6.86 6.25
N THR A 153 2.99 -5.88 5.73
CA THR A 153 3.87 -6.06 4.57
C THR A 153 5.26 -5.47 4.79
N GLU A 154 6.24 -5.95 4.01
CA GLU A 154 7.60 -5.38 3.98
C GLU A 154 7.55 -3.97 3.38
N GLY A 155 8.02 -2.98 4.15
CA GLY A 155 7.77 -1.57 3.87
C GLY A 155 8.80 -0.94 2.94
N GLY A 156 8.32 -0.24 1.91
CA GLY A 156 9.16 0.61 1.07
C GLY A 156 9.81 1.77 1.83
N THR A 157 10.70 2.48 1.13
CA THR A 157 11.55 3.56 1.67
C THR A 157 10.80 4.61 2.51
N ALA A 158 11.54 5.23 3.41
CA ALA A 158 11.05 6.19 4.39
C ALA A 158 10.82 7.58 3.79
N GLU A 159 9.87 7.69 2.85
CA GLU A 159 9.35 9.00 2.40
C GLU A 159 8.30 9.52 3.39
N VAL A 160 8.22 10.84 3.54
CA VAL A 160 7.18 11.49 4.36
C VAL A 160 5.88 11.50 3.57
N ASN A 161 4.80 10.94 4.13
CA ASN A 161 3.45 11.28 3.69
C ASN A 161 2.83 12.26 4.70
N ASP A 162 2.74 13.52 4.29
CA ASP A 162 2.18 14.65 5.03
C ASP A 162 0.65 14.84 4.81
N GLU A 163 0.02 14.00 3.98
CA GLU A 163 -1.43 13.98 3.80
C GLU A 163 -2.16 13.62 5.10
N HIS A 164 -3.38 14.12 5.25
CA HIS A 164 -4.23 13.79 6.37
C HIS A 164 -4.67 12.32 6.37
N GLU A 165 -4.92 11.75 7.56
CA GLU A 165 -5.14 10.31 7.75
C GLU A 165 -6.27 9.76 6.87
N VAL A 166 -7.32 10.54 6.61
CA VAL A 166 -8.44 10.14 5.71
C VAL A 166 -8.00 9.86 4.27
N ARG A 167 -7.07 10.66 3.70
CA ARG A 167 -6.53 10.43 2.35
C ARG A 167 -5.58 9.23 2.30
N GLN A 168 -4.82 9.03 3.37
CA GLN A 168 -3.97 7.85 3.54
C GLN A 168 -4.83 6.56 3.60
N ILE A 169 -5.98 6.59 4.29
CA ILE A 169 -6.94 5.47 4.34
C ILE A 169 -7.58 5.22 2.98
N GLU A 170 -8.05 6.25 2.29
CA GLU A 170 -8.65 6.13 0.96
C GLU A 170 -7.67 5.52 -0.04
N THR A 171 -6.39 5.89 0.04
CA THR A 171 -5.33 5.32 -0.81
C THR A 171 -4.96 3.89 -0.40
N ALA A 172 -4.74 3.61 0.89
CA ALA A 172 -4.43 2.26 1.38
C ALA A 172 -5.58 1.25 1.19
N SER A 173 -6.83 1.73 1.09
CA SER A 173 -8.00 0.90 0.80
C SER A 173 -8.13 0.45 -0.68
N ARG A 174 -7.26 0.97 -1.57
CA ARG A 174 -7.09 0.48 -2.94
C ARG A 174 -6.19 -0.77 -2.92
N LYS A 175 -6.19 -1.55 -4.00
CA LYS A 175 -5.25 -2.68 -4.11
C LYS A 175 -3.81 -2.12 -4.15
N PRO A 176 -2.83 -2.78 -3.48
CA PRO A 176 -1.47 -2.29 -3.43
C PRO A 176 -0.75 -2.43 -4.78
N ASP A 177 0.21 -1.53 -5.02
CA ASP A 177 0.99 -1.37 -6.25
C ASP A 177 1.80 -2.61 -6.71
N ARG A 178 1.89 -3.65 -5.86
CA ARG A 178 2.75 -4.83 -6.02
C ARG A 178 2.14 -6.05 -5.33
N PRO A 179 2.54 -7.28 -5.72
CA PRO A 179 2.45 -8.45 -4.84
C PRO A 179 3.38 -8.25 -3.63
N GLU A 180 2.88 -7.61 -2.57
CA GLU A 180 3.66 -7.28 -1.39
C GLU A 180 4.14 -8.52 -0.62
N THR A 181 5.40 -8.53 -0.17
CA THR A 181 5.91 -9.52 0.78
C THR A 181 5.10 -9.43 2.07
N THR A 182 4.13 -10.34 2.23
CA THR A 182 3.27 -10.39 3.42
C THR A 182 4.04 -11.02 4.57
N ILE A 183 4.16 -10.30 5.69
CA ILE A 183 4.91 -10.73 6.88
C ILE A 183 3.90 -11.10 7.97
N ARG A 184 3.91 -12.36 8.44
CA ARG A 184 3.10 -12.75 9.61
C ARG A 184 3.69 -12.17 10.89
N GLN A 185 2.84 -11.99 11.91
CA GLN A 185 3.32 -11.55 13.23
C GLN A 185 4.37 -12.50 13.86
N GLU A 186 4.37 -13.78 13.50
CA GLU A 186 5.33 -14.81 13.95
C GLU A 186 6.64 -14.84 13.15
N ASP A 187 6.71 -14.14 12.02
CA ASP A 187 7.86 -14.10 11.11
C ASP A 187 8.63 -12.77 11.16
N ILE A 188 8.14 -11.78 11.93
CA ILE A 188 8.59 -10.38 11.89
C ILE A 188 10.09 -10.14 12.22
N PHE A 189 10.77 -11.10 12.83
CA PHE A 189 12.22 -11.06 13.09
C PHE A 189 13.02 -12.11 12.31
N LYS A 190 12.40 -12.83 11.36
CA LYS A 190 13.06 -13.80 10.48
C LYS A 190 13.54 -13.08 9.22
N ALA A 191 14.76 -13.37 8.77
CA ALA A 191 15.30 -12.76 7.56
C ALA A 191 14.48 -13.15 6.32
N SER A 192 14.27 -12.21 5.41
CA SER A 192 13.67 -12.46 4.10
C SER A 192 14.61 -13.30 3.21
N PRO A 193 14.10 -14.14 2.29
CA PRO A 193 14.93 -15.02 1.48
C PRO A 193 15.99 -14.26 0.68
N GLY A 194 17.27 -14.49 0.98
CA GLY A 194 18.41 -13.78 0.37
C GLY A 194 19.13 -12.79 1.30
N ARG A 195 18.72 -12.65 2.57
CA ARG A 195 19.51 -11.96 3.61
C ARG A 195 20.06 -12.96 4.64
N ASP A 196 21.38 -13.02 4.76
CA ASP A 196 22.07 -13.80 5.81
C ASP A 196 22.21 -13.04 7.15
N GLU A 197 21.95 -11.73 7.17
CA GLU A 197 22.06 -10.91 8.39
C GLU A 197 20.81 -11.02 9.30
N PRO A 198 20.98 -11.23 10.62
CA PRO A 198 19.86 -11.36 11.54
C PRO A 198 19.15 -10.02 11.79
N ILE A 199 17.83 -9.99 11.68
CA ILE A 199 17.01 -8.79 11.92
C ILE A 199 17.07 -8.40 13.41
N ARG A 200 17.71 -7.27 13.70
CA ARG A 200 17.73 -6.68 15.05
C ARG A 200 16.59 -5.70 15.27
N THR A 201 16.49 -4.67 14.41
CA THR A 201 15.55 -3.56 14.59
C THR A 201 14.47 -3.60 13.52
N VAL A 202 13.21 -3.72 13.93
CA VAL A 202 12.02 -3.62 13.06
C VAL A 202 11.30 -2.30 13.32
N LEU A 203 11.04 -1.53 12.25
CA LEU A 203 10.27 -0.29 12.30
C LEU A 203 8.93 -0.46 11.56
N THR A 204 7.86 -0.57 12.31
CA THR A 204 6.50 -0.76 11.78
C THR A 204 5.74 0.57 11.70
N LYS A 205 5.46 1.03 10.47
CA LYS A 205 4.67 2.23 10.18
C LYS A 205 3.17 1.91 9.92
N GLY A 206 2.33 2.93 9.90
CA GLY A 206 0.90 2.85 9.59
C GLY A 206 0.08 3.94 10.28
N VAL A 207 -1.15 4.20 9.80
CA VAL A 207 -2.04 5.30 10.28
C VAL A 207 -2.54 5.12 11.73
N ALA A 208 -3.26 6.10 12.29
CA ALA A 208 -3.94 5.95 13.58
C ALA A 208 -5.02 4.85 13.53
N GLY A 209 -5.47 4.35 14.68
CA GLY A 209 -6.53 3.31 14.75
C GLY A 209 -6.17 1.92 14.17
N ILE A 210 -5.09 1.80 13.37
CA ILE A 210 -4.77 0.64 12.52
C ILE A 210 -4.38 -0.65 13.27
N GLY A 211 -4.46 -0.67 14.59
CA GLY A 211 -4.20 -1.86 15.41
C GLY A 211 -2.74 -2.09 15.85
N LYS A 212 -1.78 -1.21 15.50
CA LYS A 212 -0.35 -1.36 15.90
C LYS A 212 -0.12 -1.71 17.38
N THR A 213 -0.86 -1.08 18.30
CA THR A 213 -0.77 -1.39 19.75
C THR A 213 -1.36 -2.75 20.08
N VAL A 214 -2.49 -3.12 19.47
CA VAL A 214 -3.15 -4.42 19.67
C VAL A 214 -2.29 -5.56 19.11
N LEU A 215 -1.56 -5.31 18.03
CA LEU A 215 -0.59 -6.22 17.44
C LEU A 215 0.58 -6.53 18.39
N THR A 216 1.21 -5.51 18.99
CA THR A 216 2.31 -5.75 19.96
C THR A 216 1.80 -6.36 21.27
N GLN A 217 0.58 -6.03 21.70
CA GLN A 217 -0.11 -6.72 22.80
C GLN A 217 -0.36 -8.20 22.48
N LYS A 218 -0.86 -8.52 21.27
CA LYS A 218 -1.11 -9.91 20.84
C LYS A 218 0.17 -10.73 20.75
N TYR A 219 1.22 -10.19 20.15
CA TYR A 219 2.55 -10.82 20.10
C TYR A 219 3.10 -11.12 21.50
N THR A 220 2.92 -10.19 22.44
CA THR A 220 3.32 -10.35 23.85
C THR A 220 2.46 -11.39 24.57
N LEU A 221 1.15 -11.45 24.30
CA LEU A 221 0.24 -12.45 24.84
C LEU A 221 0.55 -13.85 24.29
N ASP A 222 0.74 -14.01 22.98
CA ASP A 222 1.10 -15.29 22.36
C ASP A 222 2.43 -15.82 22.89
N ARG A 223 3.37 -14.92 23.25
CA ARG A 223 4.58 -15.30 23.98
C ARG A 223 4.29 -15.72 25.42
N ALA A 224 3.46 -14.98 26.15
CA ALA A 224 3.14 -15.26 27.55
C ALA A 224 2.28 -16.54 27.73
N GLU A 225 1.54 -16.94 26.69
CA GLU A 225 0.80 -18.20 26.61
C GLU A 225 1.61 -19.34 25.95
N ASP A 226 2.91 -19.13 25.69
CA ASP A 226 3.85 -20.06 25.03
C ASP A 226 3.39 -20.59 23.65
N LYS A 227 2.45 -19.92 22.99
CA LYS A 227 1.94 -20.28 21.65
C LYS A 227 2.95 -20.01 20.54
N ALA A 228 3.72 -18.92 20.66
CA ALA A 228 4.65 -18.46 19.63
C ALA A 228 5.88 -17.76 20.25
N ASN A 229 6.88 -17.44 19.41
CA ASN A 229 8.07 -16.65 19.77
C ASN A 229 8.90 -17.24 20.93
N GLN A 230 8.90 -18.57 21.09
CA GLN A 230 9.55 -19.25 22.22
C GLN A 230 11.06 -19.02 22.30
N ASP A 231 11.69 -18.60 21.19
CA ASP A 231 13.09 -18.20 21.08
C ASP A 231 13.42 -16.89 21.83
N ILE A 232 12.43 -16.04 22.09
CA ILE A 232 12.58 -14.86 22.96
C ILE A 232 12.38 -15.27 24.43
N GLN A 233 13.26 -14.81 25.33
CA GLN A 233 13.17 -15.16 26.76
C GLN A 233 12.28 -14.21 27.57
N PHE A 234 12.35 -12.90 27.30
CA PHE A 234 11.60 -11.83 27.94
C PHE A 234 11.15 -10.79 26.90
N ILE A 235 9.98 -10.18 27.10
CA ILE A 235 9.50 -9.05 26.29
C ILE A 235 9.14 -7.91 27.25
N PHE A 236 9.74 -6.73 27.04
CA PHE A 236 9.47 -5.52 27.84
C PHE A 236 8.72 -4.50 26.97
N PRO A 237 7.37 -4.52 26.95
CA PRO A 237 6.60 -3.56 26.18
C PRO A 237 6.57 -2.19 26.87
N PHE A 238 7.19 -1.19 26.24
CA PHE A 238 7.10 0.23 26.61
C PHE A 238 6.33 0.99 25.53
N THR A 239 5.54 2.01 25.89
CA THR A 239 5.04 2.99 24.92
C THR A 239 5.89 4.26 24.93
N PHE A 240 6.08 4.88 23.77
CA PHE A 240 6.72 6.20 23.66
C PHE A 240 5.95 7.30 24.41
N ARG A 241 4.66 7.08 24.72
CA ARG A 241 3.85 8.02 25.52
C ARG A 241 4.29 8.00 26.99
N GLU A 242 4.40 6.81 27.59
CA GLU A 242 4.93 6.65 28.96
C GLU A 242 6.37 7.17 29.07
N LEU A 243 7.23 6.79 28.12
CA LEU A 243 8.64 7.19 28.10
C LEU A 243 8.87 8.70 27.92
N ASN A 244 7.95 9.42 27.26
CA ASN A 244 8.07 10.86 27.05
C ASN A 244 7.62 11.69 28.27
N VAL A 245 6.84 11.14 29.20
CA VAL A 245 6.58 11.79 30.50
C VAL A 245 7.84 11.77 31.35
N LEU A 246 8.54 10.63 31.39
CA LEU A 246 9.80 10.44 32.12
C LEU A 246 11.03 11.09 31.43
N LYS A 247 10.83 11.97 30.44
CA LYS A 247 11.90 12.49 29.57
C LYS A 247 12.96 13.31 30.32
N GLU A 248 12.55 14.11 31.30
CA GLU A 248 13.46 14.95 32.10
C GLU A 248 14.07 14.19 33.30
N GLU A 249 13.48 13.05 33.67
CA GLU A 249 14.02 12.16 34.70
C GLU A 249 15.22 11.35 34.20
N LYS A 250 15.99 10.81 35.15
CA LYS A 250 17.26 10.12 34.87
C LYS A 250 17.24 8.67 35.35
N PHE A 251 17.01 7.77 34.41
CA PHE A 251 16.96 6.32 34.64
C PHE A 251 18.22 5.64 34.11
N SER A 252 18.60 4.52 34.72
CA SER A 252 19.34 3.48 34.01
C SER A 252 18.36 2.54 33.30
N LEU A 253 18.78 1.78 32.29
CA LEU A 253 17.87 0.84 31.63
C LEU A 253 17.31 -0.20 32.61
N VAL A 254 18.13 -0.66 33.56
CA VAL A 254 17.71 -1.55 34.66
C VAL A 254 16.70 -0.84 35.58
N GLY A 255 16.94 0.42 35.95
CA GLY A 255 16.01 1.21 36.75
C GLY A 255 14.68 1.47 36.05
N LEU A 256 14.70 1.70 34.73
CA LEU A 256 13.52 1.89 33.90
C LEU A 256 12.67 0.62 33.81
N VAL A 257 13.32 -0.55 33.64
CA VAL A 257 12.63 -1.85 33.71
C VAL A 257 12.01 -2.07 35.09
N HIS A 258 12.74 -1.82 36.18
CA HIS A 258 12.22 -1.96 37.56
C HIS A 258 11.10 -0.96 37.91
N HIS A 259 11.01 0.18 37.21
CA HIS A 259 9.93 1.16 37.36
C HIS A 259 8.62 0.64 36.73
N PHE A 260 8.67 0.10 35.51
CA PHE A 260 7.47 -0.42 34.81
C PHE A 260 7.10 -1.88 35.13
N PHE A 261 8.04 -2.69 35.64
CA PHE A 261 7.88 -4.13 35.90
C PHE A 261 8.46 -4.49 37.26
N THR A 262 7.67 -4.35 38.32
CA THR A 262 8.10 -4.48 39.72
C THR A 262 8.49 -5.91 40.11
N GLU A 263 8.05 -6.92 39.35
CA GLU A 263 8.40 -8.33 39.52
C GLU A 263 9.89 -8.62 39.25
N THR A 264 10.60 -7.69 38.59
CA THR A 264 12.03 -7.83 38.28
C THR A 264 12.96 -7.45 39.45
N LYS A 265 12.41 -6.99 40.59
CA LYS A 265 13.17 -6.33 41.68
C LYS A 265 14.16 -7.20 42.47
N GLU A 266 14.12 -8.53 42.34
CA GLU A 266 14.96 -9.44 43.14
C GLU A 266 16.33 -9.78 42.50
N CYS A 267 16.56 -9.46 41.22
CA CYS A 267 17.83 -9.74 40.54
C CYS A 267 18.88 -8.62 40.72
N ARG A 268 19.63 -8.64 41.81
CA ARG A 268 20.85 -7.82 41.99
C ARG A 268 22.12 -8.65 41.76
N LEU A 269 22.83 -8.42 40.65
CA LEU A 269 24.17 -8.97 40.38
C LEU A 269 25.24 -7.85 40.44
N PRO A 270 26.39 -8.07 41.11
CA PRO A 270 27.38 -7.01 41.44
C PRO A 270 28.41 -6.69 40.33
N LEU A 271 29.38 -5.82 40.67
CA LEU A 271 30.63 -5.43 39.97
C LEU A 271 30.52 -4.29 38.92
N ASP A 272 31.51 -3.36 38.91
CA ASP A 272 31.65 -2.17 38.02
C ASP A 272 32.83 -2.34 37.00
N PHE A 273 33.80 -1.47 36.67
CA PHE A 273 34.36 -0.22 37.22
C PHE A 273 34.62 0.88 36.15
N HIS A 274 34.30 2.14 36.49
CA HIS A 274 34.82 3.41 35.94
C HIS A 274 34.56 3.81 34.45
N LYS A 275 34.02 5.03 34.28
CA LYS A 275 34.22 6.10 33.25
C LYS A 275 34.89 5.74 31.88
N THR A 276 34.43 6.23 30.71
CA THR A 276 33.40 7.25 30.37
C THR A 276 33.00 7.22 28.88
N THR A 277 31.75 7.64 28.59
CA THR A 277 31.19 8.01 27.26
C THR A 277 31.18 6.94 26.16
N ILE A 278 30.14 6.98 25.31
CA ILE A 278 29.40 5.77 24.89
C ILE A 278 28.66 5.15 26.10
N LEU A 279 27.42 4.70 25.91
CA LEU A 279 26.59 4.11 26.97
C LEU A 279 26.29 2.65 26.62
N THR A 280 27.28 1.79 26.86
CA THR A 280 27.19 0.32 26.75
C THR A 280 26.66 -0.34 28.03
N ASP A 281 26.82 0.30 29.20
CA ASP A 281 26.33 -0.21 30.49
C ASP A 281 24.85 0.13 30.71
N PRO A 282 23.95 -0.86 30.90
CA PRO A 282 22.54 -0.65 31.19
C PRO A 282 22.26 -0.19 32.63
N ARG A 283 23.27 -0.13 33.52
CA ARG A 283 23.11 0.26 34.94
C ARG A 283 23.43 1.75 35.19
N LYS A 284 24.10 2.42 34.27
CA LYS A 284 24.36 3.87 34.31
C LYS A 284 23.10 4.70 34.06
N SER A 285 22.82 5.66 34.96
CA SER A 285 21.69 6.59 34.82
C SER A 285 21.96 7.72 33.82
N THR A 286 20.96 8.03 32.99
CA THR A 286 20.92 9.11 31.99
C THR A 286 19.46 9.45 31.64
N SER A 287 19.22 10.47 30.80
CA SER A 287 17.85 10.80 30.37
C SER A 287 17.26 9.72 29.44
N VAL A 288 15.94 9.57 29.44
CA VAL A 288 15.26 8.47 28.74
C VAL A 288 15.48 8.51 27.21
N ASP A 289 15.59 9.70 26.63
CA ASP A 289 15.96 9.88 25.21
C ASP A 289 17.35 9.32 24.88
N VAL A 290 18.35 9.53 25.74
CA VAL A 290 19.71 9.00 25.58
C VAL A 290 19.74 7.48 25.74
N LEU A 291 18.93 6.89 26.63
CA LEU A 291 18.76 5.43 26.68
C LEU A 291 18.22 4.88 25.36
N LEU A 292 17.12 5.46 24.86
CA LEU A 292 16.45 5.03 23.62
C LEU A 292 17.37 5.18 22.40
N ILE A 293 18.08 6.30 22.27
CA ILE A 293 19.03 6.55 21.16
C ILE A 293 20.15 5.51 21.15
N ASN A 294 20.68 5.10 22.30
CA ASN A 294 21.74 4.07 22.35
C ASN A 294 21.19 2.65 22.14
N LEU A 295 19.95 2.36 22.56
CA LEU A 295 19.26 1.09 22.30
C LEU A 295 18.92 0.91 20.80
N ILE A 296 18.42 1.97 20.15
CA ILE A 296 18.13 2.00 18.71
C ILE A 296 19.42 1.82 17.91
N ARG A 297 20.49 2.57 18.23
CA ARG A 297 21.80 2.50 17.57
C ARG A 297 22.63 1.24 17.88
N GLY A 298 22.07 0.24 18.57
CA GLY A 298 22.77 -1.01 18.93
C GLY A 298 23.93 -0.87 19.92
N LYS A 299 24.17 0.32 20.49
CA LYS A 299 25.24 0.58 21.46
C LYS A 299 24.89 0.07 22.86
N LEU A 300 23.60 0.00 23.16
CA LEU A 300 23.05 -0.59 24.38
C LEU A 300 22.25 -1.84 24.00
N LEU A 301 22.52 -2.96 24.68
CA LEU A 301 21.98 -4.30 24.36
C LEU A 301 22.05 -4.64 22.85
N PRO A 302 23.26 -4.86 22.28
CA PRO A 302 23.41 -5.16 20.85
C PRO A 302 22.62 -6.40 20.41
N SER A 303 22.62 -7.46 21.21
CA SER A 303 21.90 -8.72 20.91
C SER A 303 20.38 -8.67 21.18
N ALA A 304 19.84 -7.57 21.70
CA ALA A 304 18.40 -7.44 21.92
C ALA A 304 17.69 -7.05 20.63
N ARG A 305 16.64 -7.82 20.29
CA ARG A 305 15.67 -7.46 19.24
C ARG A 305 14.85 -6.26 19.69
N LEU A 306 14.58 -5.34 18.76
CA LEU A 306 13.84 -4.11 19.02
C LEU A 306 12.72 -3.94 17.98
N TRP A 307 11.48 -3.84 18.45
CA TRP A 307 10.32 -3.53 17.60
C TRP A 307 9.79 -2.14 17.95
N ILE A 308 9.78 -1.26 16.96
CA ILE A 308 9.32 0.12 17.06
C ILE A 308 8.05 0.25 16.23
N THR A 309 6.93 0.69 16.83
CA THR A 309 5.69 0.98 16.10
C THR A 309 5.44 2.49 16.06
N THR A 310 5.19 3.07 14.88
CA THR A 310 5.06 4.53 14.70
C THR A 310 4.03 4.94 13.63
N ARG A 311 3.80 6.24 13.48
CA ARG A 311 3.06 6.87 12.36
C ARG A 311 4.03 7.17 11.20
N PRO A 312 3.62 7.17 9.92
CA PRO A 312 4.52 7.41 8.78
C PRO A 312 5.37 8.68 8.92
N ALA A 313 4.76 9.83 9.22
CA ALA A 313 5.48 11.10 9.41
C ALA A 313 6.56 11.05 10.52
N ALA A 314 6.36 10.23 11.55
CA ALA A 314 7.31 10.07 12.67
C ALA A 314 8.33 8.94 12.45
N ALA A 315 8.20 8.12 11.40
CA ALA A 315 9.20 7.11 11.05
C ALA A 315 10.53 7.75 10.62
N ASN A 316 10.44 8.87 9.92
CA ASN A 316 11.57 9.57 9.29
C ASN A 316 12.49 10.29 10.29
N GLN A 317 12.11 10.31 11.58
CA GLN A 317 12.98 10.77 12.67
C GLN A 317 14.01 9.71 13.10
N ILE A 318 13.86 8.47 12.65
CA ILE A 318 14.77 7.36 12.93
C ILE A 318 15.69 7.17 11.71
N PRO A 319 17.03 7.28 11.85
CA PRO A 319 17.95 7.08 10.72
C PRO A 319 17.80 5.69 10.10
N PRO A 320 17.74 5.56 8.76
CA PRO A 320 17.61 4.27 8.08
C PRO A 320 18.67 3.24 8.51
N ASP A 321 19.92 3.68 8.69
CA ASP A 321 21.05 2.85 9.13
C ASP A 321 20.86 2.16 10.50
N CYS A 322 19.88 2.60 11.30
CA CYS A 322 19.54 1.99 12.59
C CYS A 322 18.43 0.93 12.50
N VAL A 323 17.85 0.71 11.31
CA VAL A 323 16.66 -0.11 11.08
C VAL A 323 17.01 -1.27 10.14
N SER A 324 16.93 -2.50 10.64
CA SER A 324 17.20 -3.71 9.85
C SER A 324 16.09 -3.99 8.83
N MET A 325 14.83 -3.74 9.22
CA MET A 325 13.64 -3.95 8.40
C MET A 325 12.58 -2.88 8.70
N VAL A 326 11.98 -2.30 7.66
CA VAL A 326 10.75 -1.51 7.76
C VAL A 326 9.57 -2.43 7.42
N THR A 327 8.47 -2.33 8.17
CA THR A 327 7.19 -2.98 7.81
C THR A 327 6.05 -1.98 7.88
N GLU A 328 4.94 -2.27 7.22
CA GLU A 328 3.74 -1.44 7.24
C GLU A 328 2.51 -2.25 7.64
N VAL A 329 1.74 -1.75 8.61
CA VAL A 329 0.40 -2.27 8.87
C VAL A 329 -0.56 -1.58 7.91
N ARG A 330 -1.00 -2.30 6.89
CA ARG A 330 -1.95 -1.80 5.89
C ARG A 330 -3.36 -1.68 6.48
N GLY A 331 -3.84 -2.71 7.18
CA GLY A 331 -5.15 -2.72 7.85
C GLY A 331 -5.90 -4.04 7.73
N PHE A 332 -7.23 -3.97 7.60
CA PHE A 332 -8.09 -5.11 7.26
C PHE A 332 -8.39 -5.12 5.75
N THR A 333 -8.01 -6.21 5.08
CA THR A 333 -8.58 -6.65 3.79
C THR A 333 -10.06 -7.02 3.96
N ASN A 334 -10.82 -7.13 2.86
CA ASN A 334 -12.25 -7.43 2.92
C ASN A 334 -12.56 -8.74 3.69
N ARG A 335 -11.75 -9.79 3.49
CA ARG A 335 -11.83 -11.04 4.27
C ARG A 335 -11.62 -10.84 5.77
N GLN A 336 -10.69 -9.96 6.17
CA GLN A 336 -10.46 -9.63 7.59
C GLN A 336 -11.62 -8.79 8.17
N LYS A 337 -12.30 -7.96 7.35
CA LYS A 337 -13.54 -7.27 7.76
C LYS A 337 -14.63 -8.30 8.07
N GLU A 338 -14.89 -9.24 7.16
CA GLU A 338 -15.84 -10.35 7.35
C GLU A 338 -15.52 -11.16 8.62
N GLU A 339 -14.25 -11.52 8.82
CA GLU A 339 -13.77 -12.27 9.98
C GLU A 339 -13.95 -11.51 11.29
N TYR A 340 -13.67 -10.20 11.32
CA TYR A 340 -13.88 -9.35 12.49
C TYR A 340 -15.37 -9.27 12.86
N PHE A 341 -16.25 -8.97 11.90
CA PHE A 341 -17.69 -8.89 12.19
C PHE A 341 -18.28 -10.26 12.55
N GLY A 342 -17.82 -11.35 11.92
CA GLY A 342 -18.22 -12.72 12.26
C GLY A 342 -17.75 -13.22 13.63
N LYS A 343 -16.66 -12.65 14.19
CA LYS A 343 -16.27 -12.86 15.60
C LYS A 343 -17.11 -12.03 16.57
N ARG A 344 -17.51 -10.81 16.18
CA ARG A 344 -18.27 -9.89 17.04
C ARG A 344 -19.76 -10.25 17.14
N PHE A 345 -20.37 -10.75 16.06
CA PHE A 345 -21.81 -11.03 16.02
C PHE A 345 -22.09 -12.53 15.96
N SER A 346 -22.71 -13.08 17.01
CA SER A 346 -23.02 -14.52 17.09
C SER A 346 -24.13 -14.98 16.12
N ASP A 347 -25.03 -14.09 15.71
CA ASP A 347 -26.03 -14.38 14.67
C ASP A 347 -25.44 -14.14 13.27
N LYS A 348 -25.41 -15.20 12.47
CA LYS A 348 -25.01 -15.16 11.06
C LYS A 348 -25.91 -14.26 10.21
N LYS A 349 -27.21 -14.17 10.51
CA LYS A 349 -28.15 -13.34 9.73
C LYS A 349 -27.91 -11.85 9.97
N GLN A 350 -27.72 -11.43 11.22
CA GLN A 350 -27.22 -10.09 11.56
C GLN A 350 -25.85 -9.83 10.92
N THR A 351 -24.90 -10.77 11.02
CA THR A 351 -23.55 -10.63 10.44
C THR A 351 -23.59 -10.36 8.94
N SER A 352 -24.32 -11.16 8.16
CA SER A 352 -24.46 -10.95 6.71
C SER A 352 -25.18 -9.64 6.36
N ARG A 353 -26.17 -9.22 7.19
CA ARG A 353 -26.84 -7.91 7.02
C ARG A 353 -25.87 -6.75 7.27
N ILE A 354 -24.98 -6.87 8.25
CA ILE A 354 -23.95 -5.86 8.57
C ILE A 354 -22.90 -5.77 7.46
N ILE A 355 -22.35 -6.91 7.01
CA ILE A 355 -21.35 -6.95 5.93
C ILE A 355 -21.93 -6.34 4.65
N SER A 356 -23.12 -6.79 4.21
CA SER A 356 -23.78 -6.25 3.02
C SER A 356 -24.09 -4.75 3.14
N HIS A 357 -24.42 -4.26 4.33
CA HIS A 357 -24.63 -2.83 4.57
C HIS A 357 -23.32 -2.02 4.43
N ILE A 358 -22.21 -2.54 4.96
CA ILE A 358 -20.89 -1.91 4.82
C ILE A 358 -20.47 -1.88 3.34
N GLU A 359 -20.63 -2.99 2.61
CA GLU A 359 -20.33 -3.08 1.17
C GLU A 359 -21.16 -2.09 0.32
N THR A 360 -22.43 -1.88 0.67
CA THR A 360 -23.29 -0.91 -0.05
C THR A 360 -22.98 0.56 0.25
N SER A 361 -22.15 0.85 1.26
CA SER A 361 -21.73 2.22 1.61
C SER A 361 -20.21 2.37 1.51
N ARG A 362 -19.72 2.84 0.36
CA ARG A 362 -18.28 2.95 0.06
C ARG A 362 -17.51 3.73 1.15
N SER A 363 -18.09 4.78 1.73
CA SER A 363 -17.50 5.50 2.88
C SER A 363 -17.27 4.59 4.09
N LEU A 364 -18.23 3.72 4.45
CA LEU A 364 -18.09 2.78 5.56
C LEU A 364 -17.12 1.64 5.21
N HIS A 365 -17.15 1.13 3.98
CA HIS A 365 -16.23 0.09 3.52
C HIS A 365 -14.76 0.51 3.49
N ILE A 366 -14.48 1.76 3.08
CA ILE A 366 -13.16 2.39 3.14
C ILE A 366 -12.75 2.57 4.60
N MET A 367 -13.60 3.19 5.45
CA MET A 367 -13.26 3.41 6.85
C MET A 367 -13.04 2.11 7.63
N CYS A 368 -13.82 1.06 7.36
CA CYS A 368 -13.62 -0.28 7.91
C CYS A 368 -12.37 -1.01 7.38
N HIS A 369 -11.50 -0.36 6.62
CA HIS A 369 -10.10 -0.80 6.46
C HIS A 369 -9.32 -0.63 7.78
N ILE A 370 -9.71 0.32 8.63
CA ILE A 370 -9.15 0.52 9.97
C ILE A 370 -9.97 -0.23 11.04
N PRO A 371 -9.36 -1.07 11.89
CA PRO A 371 -10.04 -1.79 12.97
C PRO A 371 -10.84 -0.94 13.95
N VAL A 372 -10.39 0.29 14.30
CA VAL A 372 -11.16 1.16 15.23
C VAL A 372 -12.50 1.60 14.63
N PHE A 373 -12.60 1.76 13.31
CA PHE A 373 -13.88 2.05 12.66
C PHE A 373 -14.75 0.79 12.55
N CYS A 374 -14.16 -0.40 12.43
CA CYS A 374 -14.92 -1.65 12.57
C CYS A 374 -15.52 -1.78 13.98
N TRP A 375 -14.81 -1.33 15.01
CA TRP A 375 -15.32 -1.29 16.39
C TRP A 375 -16.44 -0.24 16.58
N ILE A 376 -16.27 0.99 16.07
CA ILE A 376 -17.34 2.02 16.08
C ILE A 376 -18.58 1.49 15.34
N THR A 377 -18.39 0.95 14.13
CA THR A 377 -19.46 0.41 13.29
C THR A 377 -20.17 -0.78 13.95
N ALA A 378 -19.43 -1.70 14.57
CA ALA A 378 -20.04 -2.80 15.33
C ALA A 378 -20.87 -2.27 16.49
N THR A 379 -20.32 -1.39 17.32
CA THR A 379 -20.99 -0.79 18.48
C THR A 379 -22.29 -0.07 18.10
N VAL A 380 -22.28 0.68 17.00
CA VAL A 380 -23.46 1.38 16.47
C VAL A 380 -24.51 0.42 15.92
N LEU A 381 -24.11 -0.50 15.04
CA LEU A 381 -25.05 -1.42 14.41
C LEU A 381 -25.63 -2.43 15.42
N GLU A 382 -24.90 -2.75 16.48
CA GLU A 382 -25.38 -3.58 17.59
C GLU A 382 -26.56 -2.92 18.35
N ASP A 383 -26.47 -1.63 18.69
CA ASP A 383 -27.60 -0.89 19.33
C ASP A 383 -28.78 -0.69 18.36
N VAL A 384 -28.50 -0.31 17.11
CA VAL A 384 -29.55 -0.06 16.09
C VAL A 384 -30.30 -1.35 15.75
N LEU A 385 -29.64 -2.50 15.68
CA LEU A 385 -30.28 -3.80 15.41
C LEU A 385 -31.05 -4.35 16.61
N LYS A 386 -30.59 -4.11 17.85
CA LYS A 386 -31.33 -4.48 19.07
C LYS A 386 -32.59 -3.65 19.28
N THR A 387 -32.54 -2.35 18.99
CA THR A 387 -33.63 -1.40 19.29
C THR A 387 -34.66 -1.25 18.17
N ARG A 388 -34.40 -1.76 16.97
CA ARG A 388 -35.32 -1.64 15.81
C ARG A 388 -35.40 -2.92 14.97
N GLU A 389 -36.31 -3.83 15.31
CA GLU A 389 -36.71 -4.90 14.39
C GLU A 389 -37.19 -4.29 13.07
N GLY A 390 -36.49 -4.59 11.97
CA GLY A 390 -36.78 -4.03 10.64
C GLY A 390 -36.33 -2.58 10.38
N GLY A 391 -35.71 -1.89 11.33
CA GLY A 391 -35.28 -0.49 11.15
C GLY A 391 -34.24 -0.31 10.02
N GLN A 392 -34.27 0.84 9.33
CA GLN A 392 -33.21 1.23 8.40
C GLN A 392 -31.89 1.45 9.15
N LEU A 393 -30.78 1.05 8.53
CA LEU A 393 -29.43 1.28 9.05
C LEU A 393 -28.90 2.65 8.56
N PRO A 394 -27.95 3.29 9.29
CA PRO A 394 -27.45 4.62 8.96
C PRO A 394 -26.78 4.66 7.57
N LYS A 395 -27.13 5.61 6.71
CA LYS A 395 -26.72 5.63 5.30
C LYS A 395 -25.40 6.36 5.07
N THR A 396 -25.14 7.36 5.90
CA THR A 396 -23.99 8.27 5.81
C THR A 396 -23.01 8.03 6.97
N LEU A 397 -21.77 8.48 6.81
CA LEU A 397 -20.77 8.40 7.89
C LEU A 397 -21.19 9.29 9.08
N THR A 398 -21.86 10.41 8.80
CA THR A 398 -22.39 11.33 9.80
C THR A 398 -23.53 10.71 10.61
N GLU A 399 -24.50 10.04 9.97
CA GLU A 399 -25.55 9.32 10.70
C GLU A 399 -24.96 8.23 11.61
N MET A 400 -23.93 7.50 11.16
CA MET A 400 -23.19 6.53 12.00
C MET A 400 -22.54 7.20 13.23
N TYR A 401 -21.93 8.37 13.07
CA TYR A 401 -21.25 9.09 14.16
C TYR A 401 -22.24 9.77 15.13
N ILE A 402 -23.39 10.25 14.65
CA ILE A 402 -24.49 10.69 15.51
C ILE A 402 -24.99 9.51 16.37
N HIS A 403 -25.28 8.36 15.74
CA HIS A 403 -25.68 7.16 16.46
C HIS A 403 -24.60 6.71 17.47
N PHE A 404 -23.31 6.84 17.15
CA PHE A 404 -22.22 6.56 18.08
C PHE A 404 -22.31 7.42 19.36
N LEU A 405 -22.50 8.74 19.24
CA LEU A 405 -22.69 9.61 20.41
C LEU A 405 -23.96 9.28 21.20
N VAL A 406 -25.07 8.94 20.52
CA VAL A 406 -26.31 8.50 21.18
C VAL A 406 -26.07 7.21 21.98
N VAL A 407 -25.30 6.25 21.45
CA VAL A 407 -24.91 5.04 22.19
C VAL A 407 -24.03 5.38 23.40
N GLN A 408 -23.03 6.27 23.26
CA GLN A 408 -22.21 6.67 24.40
C GLN A 408 -23.03 7.39 25.49
N ALA A 409 -24.00 8.23 25.12
CA ALA A 409 -24.92 8.89 26.04
C ALA A 409 -25.85 7.90 26.77
N LYS A 410 -26.44 6.92 26.05
CA LYS A 410 -27.18 5.80 26.64
C LYS A 410 -26.33 5.01 27.65
N VAL A 411 -25.13 4.61 27.23
CA VAL A 411 -24.21 3.77 28.03
C VAL A 411 -23.79 4.49 29.31
N LYS A 412 -23.54 5.81 29.27
CA LYS A 412 -23.40 6.64 30.48
C LYS A 412 -24.63 6.50 31.38
N LYS A 413 -25.81 6.82 30.83
CA LYS A 413 -27.04 6.97 31.63
C LYS A 413 -27.44 5.69 32.35
N VAL A 414 -27.34 4.55 31.67
CA VAL A 414 -27.70 3.24 32.22
C VAL A 414 -26.66 2.73 33.22
N LYS A 415 -25.36 2.96 32.99
CA LYS A 415 -24.29 2.43 33.87
C LYS A 415 -23.95 3.31 35.08
N TYR A 416 -24.20 4.62 35.01
CA TYR A 416 -23.70 5.57 36.02
C TYR A 416 -24.79 6.50 36.57
N ASP A 417 -25.72 6.96 35.73
CA ASP A 417 -26.80 7.87 36.17
C ASP A 417 -28.04 7.11 36.71
N GLY A 418 -28.05 5.77 36.62
CA GLY A 418 -29.13 4.90 37.12
C GLY A 418 -30.43 4.93 36.30
N GLY A 419 -30.41 5.52 35.11
CA GLY A 419 -31.59 5.66 34.25
C GLY A 419 -31.92 4.40 33.44
N ALA A 420 -33.15 4.34 32.90
CA ALA A 420 -33.61 3.23 32.07
C ALA A 420 -33.20 3.43 30.59
N GLU A 421 -33.05 2.32 29.85
CA GLU A 421 -32.81 2.35 28.39
C GLU A 421 -33.93 3.04 27.59
N THR A 422 -35.12 3.14 28.19
CA THR A 422 -36.31 3.80 27.63
C THR A 422 -36.31 5.32 27.76
N ASP A 423 -35.41 5.89 28.56
CA ASP A 423 -35.45 7.33 28.86
C ASP A 423 -34.93 8.19 27.68
N PRO A 424 -35.29 9.49 27.62
CA PRO A 424 -34.64 10.43 26.72
C PRO A 424 -33.12 10.43 26.88
N HIS A 425 -32.40 10.30 25.77
CA HIS A 425 -30.96 10.11 25.71
C HIS A 425 -30.17 11.44 25.91
N TRP A 426 -30.79 12.59 25.64
CA TRP A 426 -30.20 13.92 25.88
C TRP A 426 -30.71 14.56 27.19
N SER A 427 -30.15 14.15 28.34
CA SER A 427 -30.32 14.88 29.61
C SER A 427 -29.62 16.25 29.57
N PRO A 428 -30.02 17.26 30.37
CA PRO A 428 -29.38 18.59 30.36
C PRO A 428 -27.87 18.55 30.61
N GLU A 429 -27.44 17.68 31.54
CA GLU A 429 -26.04 17.47 31.90
C GLU A 429 -25.27 16.82 30.75
N SER A 430 -25.93 15.90 30.04
CA SER A 430 -25.34 15.17 28.91
C SER A 430 -25.27 16.03 27.64
N ARG A 431 -26.16 17.02 27.47
CA ARG A 431 -26.06 18.07 26.44
C ARG A 431 -24.87 18.98 26.72
N LYS A 432 -24.83 19.56 27.92
CA LYS A 432 -23.72 20.45 28.36
C LYS A 432 -22.36 19.78 28.21
N MET A 433 -22.25 18.50 28.59
CA MET A 433 -21.01 17.74 28.38
C MET A 433 -20.66 17.59 26.89
N MET A 434 -21.63 17.37 26.02
CA MET A 434 -21.39 17.25 24.58
C MET A 434 -20.99 18.59 23.93
N GLU A 435 -21.58 19.70 24.38
CA GLU A 435 -21.18 21.06 24.00
C GLU A 435 -19.73 21.34 24.42
N SER A 436 -19.37 21.04 25.68
CA SER A 436 -18.00 21.16 26.20
C SER A 436 -16.98 20.28 25.47
N LEU A 437 -17.34 19.02 25.17
CA LEU A 437 -16.49 18.10 24.40
C LEU A 437 -16.33 18.55 22.94
N GLY A 438 -17.38 19.11 22.35
CA GLY A 438 -17.35 19.73 21.03
C GLY A 438 -16.40 20.92 20.97
N LYS A 439 -16.50 21.84 21.94
CA LYS A 439 -15.57 22.98 22.07
C LYS A 439 -14.13 22.49 22.20
N LEU A 440 -13.86 21.57 23.13
CA LEU A 440 -12.54 20.99 23.32
C LEU A 440 -11.99 20.35 22.04
N ALA A 441 -12.82 19.60 21.32
CA ALA A 441 -12.42 18.97 20.07
C ALA A 441 -12.04 20.00 18.99
N PHE A 442 -12.82 21.08 18.85
CA PHE A 442 -12.52 22.20 17.95
C PHE A 442 -11.24 22.94 18.36
N ASP A 443 -11.12 23.35 19.62
CA ASP A 443 -9.97 24.09 20.13
C ASP A 443 -8.66 23.30 19.96
N GLN A 444 -8.67 21.99 20.23
CA GLN A 444 -7.48 21.15 20.03
C GLN A 444 -7.23 20.84 18.55
N LEU A 445 -8.28 20.73 17.70
CA LEU A 445 -8.11 20.56 16.25
C LEU A 445 -7.45 21.79 15.62
N GLN A 446 -7.89 23.00 16.00
CA GLN A 446 -7.27 24.28 15.60
C GLN A 446 -5.79 24.38 16.05
N LYS A 447 -5.47 23.91 17.27
CA LYS A 447 -4.10 23.83 17.79
C LYS A 447 -3.24 22.73 17.11
N GLY A 448 -3.82 21.85 16.28
CA GLY A 448 -3.15 20.66 15.74
C GLY A 448 -2.86 19.58 16.78
N ASN A 449 -3.48 19.65 17.95
CA ASN A 449 -3.23 18.79 19.10
C ASN A 449 -4.07 17.50 19.04
N LEU A 450 -3.37 16.37 19.23
CA LEU A 450 -3.97 15.03 19.36
C LEU A 450 -4.03 14.54 20.82
N ILE A 451 -3.50 15.33 21.75
CA ILE A 451 -3.30 15.02 23.17
C ILE A 451 -3.53 16.31 23.95
N PHE A 452 -4.25 16.22 25.08
CA PHE A 452 -4.63 17.37 25.92
C PHE A 452 -4.62 16.98 27.40
N TYR A 453 -4.58 17.98 28.29
CA TYR A 453 -4.33 17.81 29.72
C TYR A 453 -5.58 18.09 30.56
N GLU A 454 -5.46 17.87 31.88
CA GLU A 454 -6.48 18.24 32.87
C GLU A 454 -6.85 19.73 32.81
N SER A 455 -5.89 20.61 32.50
CA SER A 455 -6.11 22.03 32.27
C SER A 455 -7.09 22.30 31.12
N ASP A 456 -6.89 21.67 29.94
CA ASP A 456 -7.75 21.86 28.77
C ASP A 456 -9.19 21.37 29.04
N LEU A 457 -9.35 20.29 29.81
CA LEU A 457 -10.66 19.83 30.28
C LEU A 457 -11.35 20.90 31.16
N THR A 458 -10.62 21.47 32.12
CA THR A 458 -11.19 22.50 33.02
C THR A 458 -11.50 23.81 32.29
N GLU A 459 -10.71 24.21 31.29
CA GLU A 459 -10.97 25.38 30.43
C GLU A 459 -12.29 25.20 29.63
N CYS A 460 -12.59 23.97 29.21
CA CYS A 460 -13.86 23.62 28.57
C CYS A 460 -15.00 23.31 29.57
N GLY A 461 -14.79 23.47 30.88
CA GLY A 461 -15.80 23.28 31.92
C GLY A 461 -16.11 21.82 32.25
N ILE A 462 -15.20 20.89 31.94
CA ILE A 462 -15.36 19.44 32.14
C ILE A 462 -14.70 19.01 33.46
N ASP A 463 -15.49 18.45 34.38
CA ASP A 463 -14.97 17.72 35.54
C ASP A 463 -14.38 16.37 35.11
N ILE A 464 -13.17 16.06 35.58
CA ILE A 464 -12.45 14.79 35.37
C ILE A 464 -13.29 13.57 35.77
N ARG A 465 -14.15 13.67 36.80
CA ARG A 465 -15.01 12.55 37.20
C ARG A 465 -16.07 12.28 36.13
N ALA A 466 -16.76 13.32 35.67
CA ALA A 466 -17.68 13.23 34.53
C ALA A 466 -16.97 12.81 33.24
N ALA A 467 -15.73 13.25 33.03
CA ALA A 467 -14.89 12.88 31.89
C ALA A 467 -14.66 11.36 31.81
N SER A 468 -14.35 10.73 32.95
CA SER A 468 -14.11 9.27 33.02
C SER A 468 -15.31 8.40 32.61
N VAL A 469 -16.52 8.98 32.55
CA VAL A 469 -17.76 8.29 32.17
C VAL A 469 -17.90 8.15 30.65
N TYR A 470 -17.42 9.13 29.86
CA TYR A 470 -17.51 9.14 28.39
C TYR A 470 -16.38 8.36 27.70
N SER A 471 -16.01 7.22 28.29
CA SER A 471 -14.77 6.49 27.97
C SER A 471 -14.67 5.90 26.54
N GLY A 472 -15.78 5.84 25.80
CA GLY A 472 -15.77 5.48 24.38
C GLY A 472 -15.55 6.67 23.42
N VAL A 473 -15.59 7.91 23.91
CA VAL A 473 -15.36 9.13 23.12
C VAL A 473 -13.89 9.54 23.19
N PHE A 474 -13.32 9.51 24.40
CA PHE A 474 -11.92 9.77 24.67
C PHE A 474 -11.42 8.91 25.83
N THR A 475 -10.11 8.70 25.87
CA THR A 475 -9.45 7.84 26.86
C THR A 475 -8.51 8.65 27.72
N GLN A 476 -8.59 8.43 29.04
CA GLN A 476 -7.54 8.81 29.98
C GLN A 476 -6.33 7.91 29.71
N ILE A 477 -5.19 8.51 29.36
CA ILE A 477 -3.98 7.78 28.94
C ILE A 477 -3.21 7.28 30.18
N PHE A 478 -3.23 8.05 31.27
CA PHE A 478 -2.45 7.78 32.48
C PHE A 478 -3.29 7.62 33.74
N LYS A 479 -2.95 6.60 34.53
CA LYS A 479 -3.18 6.58 35.98
C LYS A 479 -1.84 6.24 36.62
N GLU A 480 -1.13 7.25 37.14
CA GLU A 480 0.09 7.02 37.88
C GLU A 480 -0.20 6.31 39.20
N GLU A 481 0.60 5.29 39.54
CA GLU A 481 0.63 4.72 40.88
C GLU A 481 1.96 5.02 41.55
N ARG A 482 1.97 6.19 42.25
CA ARG A 482 3.02 6.76 43.13
C ARG A 482 3.98 7.79 42.49
N GLY A 483 3.48 9.00 42.27
CA GLY A 483 4.25 10.24 42.12
C GLY A 483 3.55 11.43 42.79
N LEU A 484 4.24 12.57 42.88
CA LEU A 484 3.82 13.76 43.66
C LEU A 484 3.17 14.89 42.83
N TYR A 485 3.20 14.82 41.50
CA TYR A 485 2.53 15.76 40.59
C TYR A 485 1.76 14.96 39.54
N GLN A 486 0.44 15.16 39.46
CA GLN A 486 -0.49 14.22 38.82
C GLN A 486 -1.27 14.82 37.64
N ASP A 487 -0.56 15.26 36.59
CA ASP A 487 -1.21 15.73 35.37
C ASP A 487 -1.76 14.55 34.55
N LYS A 488 -3.08 14.38 34.60
CA LYS A 488 -3.77 13.37 33.79
C LYS A 488 -3.81 13.84 32.35
N VAL A 489 -3.30 13.00 31.45
CA VAL A 489 -3.28 13.28 30.01
C VAL A 489 -4.34 12.44 29.30
N PHE A 490 -4.99 13.02 28.30
CA PHE A 490 -6.14 12.46 27.60
C PHE A 490 -5.97 12.56 26.08
N CYS A 491 -6.64 11.69 25.33
CA CYS A 491 -6.85 11.86 23.89
C CYS A 491 -8.18 11.25 23.44
N PHE A 492 -8.79 11.81 22.38
CA PHE A 492 -9.91 11.17 21.68
C PHE A 492 -9.52 9.78 21.19
N ILE A 493 -10.48 8.85 21.11
CA ILE A 493 -10.18 7.46 20.70
C ILE A 493 -9.64 7.37 19.26
N HIS A 494 -10.01 8.32 18.41
CA HIS A 494 -9.54 8.47 17.04
C HIS A 494 -9.72 9.93 16.59
N LEU A 495 -8.90 10.38 15.63
CA LEU A 495 -8.95 11.75 15.10
C LEU A 495 -10.31 12.09 14.46
N SER A 496 -10.94 11.12 13.80
CA SER A 496 -12.30 11.27 13.26
C SER A 496 -13.38 11.56 14.32
N VAL A 497 -13.18 11.17 15.59
CA VAL A 497 -14.11 11.52 16.68
C VAL A 497 -13.89 12.97 17.13
N GLN A 498 -12.63 13.45 17.10
CA GLN A 498 -12.30 14.86 17.32
C GLN A 498 -12.84 15.74 16.19
N GLU A 499 -12.64 15.36 14.92
CA GLU A 499 -13.20 16.07 13.76
C GLU A 499 -14.74 16.10 13.78
N PHE A 500 -15.40 15.00 14.14
CA PHE A 500 -16.85 14.95 14.26
C PHE A 500 -17.38 15.87 15.37
N LEU A 501 -16.76 15.83 16.56
CA LEU A 501 -17.16 16.69 17.68
C LEU A 501 -16.88 18.17 17.40
N ALA A 502 -15.79 18.49 16.69
CA ALA A 502 -15.51 19.83 16.21
C ALA A 502 -16.55 20.31 15.18
N ALA A 503 -16.92 19.46 14.20
CA ALA A 503 -17.96 19.77 13.22
C ALA A 503 -19.34 19.96 13.89
N LEU A 504 -19.66 19.12 14.87
CA LEU A 504 -20.87 19.23 15.67
C LEU A 504 -20.90 20.54 16.47
N HIS A 505 -19.78 20.94 17.10
CA HIS A 505 -19.67 22.21 17.82
C HIS A 505 -19.84 23.42 16.90
N VAL A 506 -19.21 23.40 15.72
CA VAL A 506 -19.31 24.47 14.72
C VAL A 506 -20.74 24.58 14.18
N HIS A 507 -21.40 23.46 13.87
CA HIS A 507 -22.81 23.44 13.45
C HIS A 507 -23.75 23.93 14.57
N LEU A 508 -23.65 23.39 15.79
CA LEU A 508 -24.49 23.81 16.93
C LEU A 508 -24.32 25.29 17.27
N THR A 509 -23.08 25.80 17.26
CA THR A 509 -22.80 27.20 17.55
C THR A 509 -23.41 28.11 16.49
N PHE A 510 -23.28 27.75 15.22
CA PHE A 510 -23.89 28.51 14.13
C PHE A 510 -25.42 28.50 14.21
N ILE A 511 -26.06 27.32 14.33
CA ILE A 511 -27.53 27.22 14.38
C ILE A 511 -28.12 27.91 15.63
N ASN A 512 -27.47 27.82 16.79
CA ASN A 512 -27.99 28.41 18.03
C ASN A 512 -27.68 29.92 18.19
N SER A 513 -26.71 30.49 17.44
CA SER A 513 -26.25 31.88 17.69
C SER A 513 -25.88 32.72 16.45
N GLY A 514 -25.87 32.15 15.25
CA GLY A 514 -25.40 32.78 14.02
C GLY A 514 -23.88 33.00 13.93
N LEU A 515 -23.11 32.55 14.92
CA LEU A 515 -21.66 32.79 15.00
C LEU A 515 -20.87 31.86 14.06
N HIS A 516 -20.22 32.44 13.05
CA HIS A 516 -19.42 31.73 12.07
C HIS A 516 -18.01 31.39 12.60
N LEU A 517 -17.89 30.35 13.44
CA LEU A 517 -16.61 29.93 14.07
C LEU A 517 -15.45 29.62 13.10
N LEU A 518 -15.73 29.41 11.81
CA LEU A 518 -14.71 29.13 10.78
C LEU A 518 -14.14 30.40 10.11
N GLU A 519 -14.46 31.61 10.57
CA GLU A 519 -13.92 32.86 9.98
C GLU A 519 -13.00 33.61 10.94
N GLU A 520 -11.78 33.87 10.47
CA GLU A 520 -10.93 34.90 11.04
C GLU A 520 -11.60 36.28 10.89
N GLN A 521 -11.45 37.16 11.87
CA GLN A 521 -12.23 38.39 11.98
C GLN A 521 -11.89 39.43 10.91
N GLN A 522 -12.51 39.36 9.73
CA GLN A 522 -12.54 40.45 8.75
C GLN A 522 -13.94 40.71 8.17
N THR A 523 -14.16 41.97 7.79
CA THR A 523 -15.38 42.52 7.17
C THR A 523 -16.71 42.25 7.91
N SER A 524 -17.05 43.17 8.81
CA SER A 524 -18.42 43.33 9.30
C SER A 524 -19.38 43.76 8.18
N GLN A 525 -20.05 42.82 7.53
CA GLN A 525 -21.28 43.09 6.78
C GLN A 525 -22.50 42.68 7.64
N LYS A 526 -23.54 43.51 7.64
CA LYS A 526 -24.80 43.26 8.37
C LYS A 526 -25.93 43.03 7.37
N SER A 527 -26.96 42.33 7.85
CA SER A 527 -28.23 42.08 7.16
C SER A 527 -28.13 41.33 5.83
N GLU A 528 -27.62 40.09 5.90
CA GLU A 528 -28.17 39.01 5.08
C GLU A 528 -29.43 38.42 5.75
N THR A 529 -30.25 37.67 5.00
CA THR A 529 -31.37 36.90 5.56
C THR A 529 -30.86 35.59 6.16
N GLY A 530 -31.64 34.94 7.04
CA GLY A 530 -31.21 33.70 7.70
C GLY A 530 -30.77 32.59 6.72
N GLU A 531 -31.48 32.45 5.61
CA GLU A 531 -31.17 31.47 4.54
C GLU A 531 -29.89 31.84 3.75
N SER A 532 -29.61 33.14 3.54
CA SER A 532 -28.36 33.56 2.86
C SER A 532 -27.14 33.39 3.76
N ALA A 533 -27.26 33.67 5.05
CA ALA A 533 -26.22 33.39 6.03
C ALA A 533 -25.93 31.88 6.18
N GLU A 534 -26.96 31.02 6.21
CA GLU A 534 -26.78 29.56 6.26
C GLU A 534 -26.05 29.04 5.00
N LYS A 535 -26.42 29.56 3.81
CA LYS A 535 -25.74 29.27 2.55
C LYS A 535 -24.27 29.70 2.58
N HIS A 536 -23.98 30.93 3.01
CA HIS A 536 -22.60 31.44 3.09
C HIS A 536 -21.75 30.57 4.03
N PHE A 537 -22.29 30.13 5.17
CA PHE A 537 -21.61 29.27 6.13
C PHE A 537 -21.10 27.96 5.52
N TYR A 538 -21.96 27.19 4.83
CA TYR A 538 -21.51 25.94 4.20
C TYR A 538 -20.57 26.17 3.02
N GLN A 539 -20.78 27.23 2.22
CA GLN A 539 -19.88 27.58 1.11
C GLN A 539 -18.49 28.01 1.62
N SER A 540 -18.42 28.79 2.71
CA SER A 540 -17.19 29.18 3.39
C SER A 540 -16.43 27.96 3.93
N ALA A 541 -17.14 26.97 4.50
CA ALA A 541 -16.55 25.70 4.93
C ALA A 541 -16.00 24.86 3.77
N VAL A 542 -16.74 24.73 2.65
CA VAL A 542 -16.28 24.04 1.43
C VAL A 542 -14.98 24.66 0.91
N ASN A 543 -14.92 26.00 0.82
CA ASN A 543 -13.74 26.70 0.34
C ASN A 543 -12.52 26.50 1.26
N LYS A 544 -12.70 26.48 2.59
CA LYS A 544 -11.60 26.26 3.54
C LYS A 544 -11.04 24.84 3.48
N ALA A 545 -11.88 23.82 3.29
CA ALA A 545 -11.40 22.47 3.02
C ALA A 545 -10.64 22.38 1.68
N LEU A 546 -11.12 23.04 0.62
CA LEU A 546 -10.43 23.11 -0.67
C LEU A 546 -9.11 23.90 -0.62
N GLN A 547 -8.96 24.84 0.32
CA GLN A 547 -7.68 25.52 0.61
C GLN A 547 -6.70 24.63 1.39
N SER A 548 -7.18 23.64 2.16
CA SER A 548 -6.34 22.69 2.88
C SER A 548 -5.43 21.89 1.93
N PRO A 549 -4.08 21.97 2.06
CA PRO A 549 -3.19 21.24 1.17
C PRO A 549 -3.24 19.74 1.47
N ASN A 550 -3.11 19.36 2.73
CA ASN A 550 -3.06 17.97 3.19
C ASN A 550 -4.45 17.34 3.46
N GLY A 551 -5.52 18.13 3.56
CA GLY A 551 -6.87 17.62 3.79
C GLY A 551 -7.25 17.41 5.25
N HIS A 552 -6.63 18.16 6.18
CA HIS A 552 -6.97 18.10 7.62
C HIS A 552 -8.37 18.64 7.96
N LEU A 553 -9.12 19.14 6.97
CA LEU A 553 -10.54 19.52 7.09
C LEU A 553 -11.46 18.63 6.23
N ASP A 554 -10.93 17.62 5.53
CA ASP A 554 -11.70 16.83 4.56
C ASP A 554 -12.82 16.04 5.26
N LEU A 555 -12.51 15.38 6.38
CA LEU A 555 -13.48 14.58 7.14
C LEU A 555 -14.33 15.47 8.07
N PHE A 556 -13.76 16.53 8.67
CA PHE A 556 -14.53 17.62 9.29
C PHE A 556 -15.64 18.17 8.36
N LEU A 557 -15.34 18.46 7.08
CA LEU A 557 -16.33 18.99 6.13
C LEU A 557 -17.43 17.97 5.81
N ARG A 558 -17.08 16.69 5.62
CA ARG A 558 -18.06 15.60 5.43
C ARG A 558 -19.08 15.58 6.57
N PHE A 559 -18.59 15.66 7.81
CA PHE A 559 -19.46 15.72 8.99
C PHE A 559 -20.29 17.01 9.06
N LEU A 560 -19.70 18.17 8.81
CA LEU A 560 -20.40 19.46 8.87
C LEU A 560 -21.56 19.55 7.86
N LEU A 561 -21.36 18.98 6.66
CA LEU A 561 -22.40 18.89 5.62
C LEU A 561 -23.39 17.74 5.86
N GLY A 562 -22.98 16.63 6.48
CA GLY A 562 -23.93 15.60 6.91
C GLY A 562 -24.85 16.08 8.02
N LEU A 563 -24.41 17.02 8.87
CA LEU A 563 -25.19 17.61 9.98
C LEU A 563 -26.28 18.59 9.51
N SER A 564 -26.18 19.16 8.32
CA SER A 564 -27.19 20.07 7.77
C SER A 564 -28.46 19.36 7.29
N LEU A 565 -28.45 18.03 7.18
CA LEU A 565 -29.63 17.26 6.81
C LEU A 565 -30.65 17.13 7.94
N GLU A 566 -31.92 17.31 7.62
CA GLU A 566 -33.05 17.12 8.55
C GLU A 566 -33.03 15.74 9.23
N THR A 567 -32.58 14.68 8.53
CA THR A 567 -32.45 13.33 9.13
C THR A 567 -31.43 13.34 10.28
N SER A 568 -30.25 13.90 10.06
CA SER A 568 -29.22 14.11 11.09
C SER A 568 -29.72 14.99 12.25
N GLN A 569 -30.42 16.07 11.94
CA GLN A 569 -30.99 16.96 12.97
C GLN A 569 -32.07 16.25 13.81
N SER A 570 -32.88 15.38 13.20
CA SER A 570 -33.88 14.55 13.91
C SER A 570 -33.25 13.51 14.85
N LEU A 571 -32.07 12.97 14.50
CA LEU A 571 -31.30 12.08 15.37
C LEU A 571 -30.61 12.82 16.53
N LEU A 572 -30.41 14.13 16.39
CA LEU A 572 -29.91 15.04 17.43
C LEU A 572 -31.03 15.81 18.15
N GLN A 573 -32.29 15.40 18.00
CA GLN A 573 -33.45 16.09 18.59
C GLN A 573 -33.34 16.14 20.12
N GLY A 574 -33.16 17.35 20.66
CA GLY A 574 -32.88 17.60 22.08
C GLY A 574 -31.49 18.18 22.34
N LEU A 575 -30.49 17.87 21.52
CA LEU A 575 -29.22 18.62 21.50
C LEU A 575 -29.37 19.90 20.66
N LEU A 576 -30.09 19.81 19.54
CA LEU A 576 -30.57 20.97 18.78
C LEU A 576 -31.84 21.58 19.42
N THR A 577 -31.92 22.91 19.41
CA THR A 577 -33.10 23.66 19.89
C THR A 577 -34.02 24.16 18.78
N GLN A 578 -33.52 24.22 17.54
CA GLN A 578 -34.29 24.55 16.34
C GLN A 578 -33.93 23.58 15.22
N THR A 579 -34.94 23.06 14.51
CA THR A 579 -34.76 22.29 13.27
C THR A 579 -34.75 23.29 12.12
N GLY A 580 -33.57 23.87 11.85
CA GLY A 580 -33.45 25.14 11.14
C GLY A 580 -32.86 25.10 9.72
N SER A 581 -32.36 23.95 9.25
CA SER A 581 -31.79 23.89 7.90
C SER A 581 -32.86 23.76 6.83
N SER A 582 -32.84 24.66 5.85
CA SER A 582 -33.79 24.57 4.75
C SER A 582 -33.34 23.51 3.72
N SER A 583 -34.30 22.77 3.15
CA SER A 583 -34.02 21.86 2.02
C SER A 583 -33.45 22.62 0.81
N GLN A 584 -33.76 23.91 0.69
CA GLN A 584 -33.23 24.82 -0.31
C GLN A 584 -31.73 25.08 -0.10
N THR A 585 -31.28 25.43 1.12
CA THR A 585 -29.86 25.65 1.46
C THR A 585 -29.01 24.43 1.11
N ASN A 586 -29.53 23.23 1.41
CA ASN A 586 -28.87 21.98 1.11
C ASN A 586 -28.76 21.72 -0.41
N GLN A 587 -29.81 22.00 -1.19
CA GLN A 587 -29.78 21.90 -2.65
C GLN A 587 -28.81 22.92 -3.29
N GLU A 588 -28.77 24.15 -2.79
CA GLU A 588 -27.84 25.17 -3.27
C GLU A 588 -26.38 24.86 -2.89
N THR A 589 -26.15 24.21 -1.74
CA THR A 589 -24.83 23.70 -1.34
C THR A 589 -24.39 22.52 -2.22
N VAL A 590 -25.30 21.59 -2.54
CA VAL A 590 -25.06 20.51 -3.51
C VAL A 590 -24.71 21.07 -4.89
N GLN A 591 -25.41 22.11 -5.34
CA GLN A 591 -25.12 22.78 -6.62
C GLN A 591 -23.76 23.48 -6.61
N TYR A 592 -23.42 24.19 -5.53
CA TYR A 592 -22.10 24.82 -5.37
C TYR A 592 -20.96 23.79 -5.36
N ILE A 593 -21.16 22.61 -4.76
CA ILE A 593 -20.17 21.52 -4.81
C ILE A 593 -20.02 20.96 -6.23
N LYS A 594 -21.11 20.87 -7.00
CA LYS A 594 -21.07 20.46 -8.43
C LYS A 594 -20.37 21.50 -9.31
N GLU A 595 -20.53 22.79 -9.01
CA GLU A 595 -19.77 23.89 -9.63
C GLU A 595 -18.28 23.79 -9.28
N LYS A 596 -17.93 23.56 -8.01
CA LYS A 596 -16.53 23.35 -7.59
C LYS A 596 -15.90 22.10 -8.22
N LEU A 597 -16.66 21.02 -8.41
CA LEU A 597 -16.24 19.83 -9.17
C LEU A 597 -16.05 20.08 -10.67
N SER A 598 -16.49 21.23 -11.20
CA SER A 598 -16.23 21.65 -12.58
C SER A 598 -14.94 22.47 -12.74
N GLU A 599 -14.33 22.93 -11.64
CA GLU A 599 -13.00 23.53 -11.62
C GLU A 599 -11.92 22.44 -11.75
N ASN A 600 -10.70 22.80 -12.21
CA ASN A 600 -9.59 21.85 -12.33
C ASN A 600 -8.97 21.53 -10.95
N LEU A 601 -9.72 20.83 -10.10
CA LEU A 601 -9.28 20.33 -8.80
C LEU A 601 -8.36 19.10 -8.94
N SER A 602 -7.58 18.82 -7.88
CA SER A 602 -6.85 17.55 -7.79
C SER A 602 -7.80 16.39 -7.47
N ALA A 603 -7.40 15.16 -7.81
CA ALA A 603 -8.25 13.99 -7.67
C ALA A 603 -8.70 13.76 -6.21
N GLU A 604 -7.82 14.03 -5.25
CA GLU A 604 -8.05 13.89 -3.81
C GLU A 604 -9.12 14.87 -3.33
N LYS A 605 -9.07 16.13 -3.82
CA LYS A 605 -10.08 17.15 -3.52
C LYS A 605 -11.42 16.82 -4.17
N SER A 606 -11.44 16.34 -5.41
CA SER A 606 -12.66 15.87 -6.07
C SER A 606 -13.27 14.66 -5.35
N ILE A 607 -12.47 13.66 -4.95
CA ILE A 607 -12.92 12.51 -4.14
C ILE A 607 -13.56 13.01 -2.83
N ASN A 608 -12.92 13.94 -2.14
CA ASN A 608 -13.49 14.52 -0.91
C ASN A 608 -14.86 15.18 -1.17
N LEU A 609 -14.99 15.98 -2.23
CA LEU A 609 -16.27 16.59 -2.61
C LEU A 609 -17.34 15.54 -2.98
N PHE A 610 -16.97 14.42 -3.60
CA PHE A 610 -17.92 13.31 -3.81
C PHE A 610 -18.33 12.63 -2.50
N HIS A 611 -17.45 12.51 -1.51
CA HIS A 611 -17.87 12.07 -0.18
C HIS A 611 -18.81 13.11 0.47
N CYS A 612 -18.56 14.41 0.34
CA CYS A 612 -19.49 15.45 0.80
C CYS A 612 -20.87 15.37 0.13
N LEU A 613 -20.94 15.15 -1.20
CA LEU A 613 -22.22 14.90 -1.89
C LEU A 613 -22.94 13.65 -1.35
N ASN A 614 -22.20 12.57 -1.08
CA ASN A 614 -22.76 11.35 -0.49
C ASN A 614 -23.32 11.57 0.93
N GLU A 615 -22.68 12.41 1.76
CA GLU A 615 -23.20 12.78 3.09
C GLU A 615 -24.45 13.66 2.97
N LEU A 616 -24.52 14.55 1.97
CA LEU A 616 -25.72 15.30 1.57
C LEU A 616 -26.78 14.46 0.83
N ASN A 617 -26.61 13.13 0.77
CA ASN A 617 -27.44 12.15 0.04
C ASN A 617 -27.56 12.36 -1.49
N ASP A 618 -26.83 13.31 -2.10
CA ASP A 618 -26.75 13.42 -3.55
C ASP A 618 -25.84 12.34 -4.14
N ARG A 619 -26.41 11.55 -5.05
CA ARG A 619 -25.68 10.62 -5.91
C ARG A 619 -26.06 10.79 -7.38
N SER A 620 -26.53 11.98 -7.79
CA SER A 620 -27.11 12.19 -9.12
C SER A 620 -26.06 11.94 -10.21
N LEU A 621 -24.93 12.63 -10.10
CA LEU A 621 -23.83 12.62 -11.05
C LEU A 621 -23.13 11.26 -11.12
N VAL A 622 -22.98 10.58 -9.97
CA VAL A 622 -22.44 9.22 -9.90
C VAL A 622 -23.36 8.22 -10.59
N LYS A 623 -24.68 8.26 -10.32
CA LYS A 623 -25.67 7.38 -10.96
C LYS A 623 -25.77 7.62 -12.48
N GLU A 624 -25.64 8.87 -12.91
CA GLU A 624 -25.66 9.27 -14.32
C GLU A 624 -24.49 8.67 -15.11
N ILE A 625 -23.27 8.77 -14.58
CA ILE A 625 -22.08 8.15 -15.18
C ILE A 625 -22.13 6.62 -15.08
N GLN A 626 -22.53 6.05 -13.94
CA GLN A 626 -22.71 4.59 -13.79
C GLN A 626 -23.73 4.03 -14.80
N LYS A 627 -24.84 4.74 -15.04
CA LYS A 627 -25.82 4.37 -16.07
C LYS A 627 -25.18 4.40 -17.47
N SER A 628 -24.45 5.46 -17.80
CA SER A 628 -23.80 5.67 -19.11
C SER A 628 -22.71 4.64 -19.42
N ILE A 629 -21.94 4.22 -18.40
CA ILE A 629 -21.01 3.08 -18.47
C ILE A 629 -21.79 1.78 -18.71
N SER A 630 -22.85 1.54 -17.93
CA SER A 630 -23.65 0.30 -18.00
C SER A 630 -24.33 0.11 -19.36
N SER A 631 -24.78 1.20 -20.01
CA SER A 631 -25.34 1.19 -21.36
C SER A 631 -24.30 1.20 -22.49
N ARG A 632 -22.99 1.19 -22.16
CA ARG A 632 -21.86 1.33 -23.11
C ARG A 632 -22.00 2.55 -24.05
N SER A 633 -22.65 3.61 -23.58
CA SER A 633 -23.02 4.79 -24.39
C SER A 633 -22.28 6.05 -23.98
N LEU A 634 -21.09 5.90 -23.39
CA LEU A 634 -20.27 6.98 -22.85
C LEU A 634 -19.47 7.68 -23.97
N SER A 635 -20.08 8.70 -24.61
CA SER A 635 -19.35 9.65 -25.47
C SER A 635 -18.64 10.67 -24.58
N THR A 636 -17.32 10.53 -24.45
CA THR A 636 -16.45 11.36 -23.61
C THR A 636 -16.39 12.81 -24.04
N ASP A 637 -16.58 13.04 -25.33
CA ASP A 637 -16.53 14.31 -26.06
C ASP A 637 -17.68 15.26 -25.63
N LYS A 638 -18.57 14.76 -24.76
CA LYS A 638 -19.74 15.44 -24.20
C LYS A 638 -19.73 15.48 -22.67
N LEU A 639 -18.69 14.97 -22.01
CA LEU A 639 -18.57 14.99 -20.56
C LEU A 639 -18.03 16.33 -20.06
N SER A 640 -18.79 16.99 -19.21
CA SER A 640 -18.37 18.15 -18.42
C SER A 640 -17.23 17.80 -17.44
N PRO A 641 -16.45 18.78 -16.95
CA PRO A 641 -15.37 18.50 -15.99
C PRO A 641 -15.86 17.87 -14.67
N ALA A 642 -17.09 18.17 -14.24
CA ALA A 642 -17.72 17.50 -13.09
C ALA A 642 -18.06 16.03 -13.38
N GLN A 643 -18.57 15.73 -14.58
CA GLN A 643 -18.80 14.35 -15.05
C GLN A 643 -17.48 13.56 -15.17
N TRP A 644 -16.39 14.19 -15.63
CA TRP A 644 -15.04 13.60 -15.61
C TRP A 644 -14.58 13.31 -14.19
N SER A 645 -14.71 14.26 -13.27
CA SER A 645 -14.38 14.06 -11.85
C SER A 645 -15.21 12.91 -11.23
N ALA A 646 -16.48 12.75 -11.64
CA ALA A 646 -17.31 11.62 -11.21
C ALA A 646 -16.84 10.27 -11.78
N LEU A 647 -16.41 10.24 -13.05
CA LEU A 647 -15.80 9.05 -13.66
C LEU A 647 -14.52 8.65 -12.94
N VAL A 648 -13.63 9.59 -12.64
CA VAL A 648 -12.40 9.37 -11.84
C VAL A 648 -12.75 8.84 -10.45
N PHE A 649 -13.73 9.42 -9.76
CA PHE A 649 -14.19 8.95 -8.44
C PHE A 649 -14.76 7.53 -8.48
N ILE A 650 -15.54 7.18 -9.51
CA ILE A 650 -16.09 5.83 -9.71
C ILE A 650 -14.97 4.82 -9.92
N LEU A 651 -14.00 5.12 -10.78
CA LEU A 651 -12.90 4.21 -11.12
C LEU A 651 -11.94 4.02 -9.94
N LEU A 652 -11.52 5.09 -9.25
CA LEU A 652 -10.71 5.03 -8.03
C LEU A 652 -11.44 4.40 -6.83
N SER A 653 -12.77 4.26 -6.91
CA SER A 653 -13.59 3.52 -5.94
C SER A 653 -13.83 2.05 -6.33
N SER A 654 -13.40 1.61 -7.52
CA SER A 654 -13.61 0.24 -8.01
C SER A 654 -12.40 -0.65 -7.72
N GLU A 655 -12.61 -1.72 -6.95
CA GLU A 655 -11.59 -2.75 -6.69
C GLU A 655 -11.32 -3.66 -7.91
N LYS A 656 -12.05 -3.48 -9.01
CA LYS A 656 -11.96 -4.31 -10.22
C LYS A 656 -11.29 -3.63 -11.41
N ASP A 657 -11.45 -2.31 -11.55
CA ASP A 657 -11.03 -1.59 -12.76
C ASP A 657 -9.60 -1.01 -12.68
N LEU A 658 -8.97 -1.04 -11.50
CA LEU A 658 -7.57 -0.61 -11.28
C LEU A 658 -6.52 -1.69 -11.60
N ASP A 659 -6.92 -2.93 -11.87
CA ASP A 659 -5.95 -4.00 -12.13
C ASP A 659 -5.44 -3.94 -13.58
N VAL A 660 -6.38 -3.93 -14.54
CA VAL A 660 -6.10 -3.67 -15.96
C VAL A 660 -7.01 -2.54 -16.44
N PHE A 661 -6.43 -1.34 -16.50
CA PHE A 661 -7.09 -0.17 -17.05
C PHE A 661 -6.98 -0.19 -18.57
N ASP A 662 -8.14 -0.19 -19.22
CA ASP A 662 -8.32 -0.31 -20.66
C ASP A 662 -8.97 0.98 -21.14
N LEU A 663 -8.17 1.87 -21.73
CA LEU A 663 -8.59 3.20 -22.14
C LEU A 663 -9.71 3.13 -23.20
N LYS A 664 -9.76 2.06 -24.00
CA LYS A 664 -10.76 1.87 -25.06
C LYS A 664 -12.21 1.82 -24.52
N LYS A 665 -12.40 1.44 -23.25
CA LYS A 665 -13.71 1.48 -22.56
C LYS A 665 -14.24 2.91 -22.34
N TYR A 666 -13.35 3.91 -22.31
CA TYR A 666 -13.62 5.30 -21.93
C TYR A 666 -13.20 6.29 -23.02
N SER A 667 -13.40 5.87 -24.27
CA SER A 667 -12.82 6.43 -25.50
C SER A 667 -11.29 6.43 -25.55
N ALA A 668 -10.78 6.03 -26.72
CA ALA A 668 -9.36 5.97 -27.01
C ALA A 668 -8.89 7.36 -27.50
N SER A 669 -8.73 8.33 -26.59
CA SER A 669 -8.39 9.73 -26.91
C SER A 669 -7.43 10.38 -25.91
N GLU A 670 -6.70 11.44 -26.34
CA GLU A 670 -5.75 12.16 -25.47
C GLU A 670 -6.44 12.88 -24.31
N GLU A 671 -7.54 13.62 -24.52
CA GLU A 671 -8.27 14.28 -23.42
C GLU A 671 -8.79 13.25 -22.41
N ALA A 672 -9.25 12.07 -22.86
CA ALA A 672 -9.65 10.99 -21.95
C ALA A 672 -8.45 10.49 -21.13
N LEU A 673 -7.29 10.27 -21.75
CA LEU A 673 -6.08 9.89 -21.01
C LEU A 673 -5.68 10.96 -20.00
N LEU A 674 -5.65 12.24 -20.40
CA LEU A 674 -5.24 13.38 -19.56
C LEU A 674 -6.20 13.59 -18.38
N ARG A 675 -7.52 13.41 -18.57
CA ARG A 675 -8.51 13.45 -17.48
C ARG A 675 -8.44 12.23 -16.56
N LEU A 676 -8.03 11.06 -17.08
CA LEU A 676 -7.96 9.82 -16.33
C LEU A 676 -6.55 9.48 -15.80
N LEU A 677 -5.57 10.39 -15.91
CA LEU A 677 -4.23 10.25 -15.30
C LEU A 677 -4.26 9.83 -13.82
N PRO A 678 -5.20 10.28 -12.95
CA PRO A 678 -5.28 9.80 -11.57
C PRO A 678 -5.61 8.30 -11.48
N VAL A 679 -6.44 7.80 -12.42
CA VAL A 679 -6.79 6.37 -12.53
C VAL A 679 -5.59 5.59 -13.07
N VAL A 680 -4.93 6.09 -14.11
CA VAL A 680 -3.69 5.48 -14.66
C VAL A 680 -2.62 5.37 -13.58
N LYS A 681 -2.34 6.45 -12.84
CA LYS A 681 -1.39 6.46 -11.72
C LYS A 681 -1.69 5.37 -10.68
N ALA A 682 -2.97 5.10 -10.42
CA ALA A 682 -3.44 4.12 -9.43
C ALA A 682 -3.77 2.74 -10.02
N SER A 683 -3.33 2.44 -11.25
CA SER A 683 -3.60 1.16 -11.92
C SER A 683 -2.33 0.38 -12.19
N ASN A 684 -2.38 -0.95 -12.06
CA ASN A 684 -1.21 -1.81 -12.27
C ASN A 684 -0.79 -1.82 -13.75
N LYS A 685 -1.77 -1.98 -14.66
CA LYS A 685 -1.54 -2.12 -16.09
C LYS A 685 -2.39 -1.17 -16.92
N LEU A 686 -1.76 -0.41 -17.82
CA LEU A 686 -2.43 0.39 -18.86
C LEU A 686 -2.37 -0.34 -20.22
N THR A 687 -3.50 -0.43 -20.93
CA THR A 687 -3.60 -1.12 -22.24
C THR A 687 -4.43 -0.37 -23.27
N HIS A 688 -4.26 -0.76 -24.53
CA HIS A 688 -5.13 -0.40 -25.66
C HIS A 688 -5.19 1.09 -26.02
N CYS A 689 -4.16 1.86 -25.65
CA CYS A 689 -4.02 3.29 -26.00
C CYS A 689 -3.64 3.52 -27.48
N LYS A 690 -4.10 2.69 -28.43
CA LYS A 690 -3.64 2.69 -29.82
C LYS A 690 -4.15 3.91 -30.60
N TYR A 691 -3.25 4.62 -31.27
CA TYR A 691 -3.50 5.85 -32.04
C TYR A 691 -4.08 7.03 -31.21
N CYS A 692 -3.83 7.06 -29.89
CA CYS A 692 -4.40 8.05 -28.96
C CYS A 692 -3.41 9.13 -28.49
N LEU A 693 -2.11 8.88 -28.61
CA LEU A 693 -1.08 9.53 -27.80
C LEU A 693 -0.32 10.61 -28.58
N THR A 694 -0.11 11.77 -27.97
CA THR A 694 0.83 12.78 -28.49
C THR A 694 2.01 13.01 -27.52
N ILE A 695 2.87 13.97 -27.87
CA ILE A 695 3.95 14.50 -27.02
C ILE A 695 3.42 14.95 -25.64
N LEU A 696 2.18 15.46 -25.56
CA LEU A 696 1.54 15.85 -24.29
C LEU A 696 1.25 14.63 -23.40
N SER A 697 0.62 13.59 -23.96
CA SER A 697 0.45 12.29 -23.30
C SER A 697 1.79 11.71 -22.82
N CYS A 698 2.83 11.75 -23.65
CA CYS A 698 4.17 11.24 -23.28
C CYS A 698 4.76 11.97 -22.07
N LYS A 699 4.62 13.31 -22.02
CA LYS A 699 5.06 14.13 -20.88
C LYS A 699 4.27 13.81 -19.60
N ALA A 700 2.96 13.58 -19.72
CA ALA A 700 2.11 13.20 -18.59
C ALA A 700 2.45 11.80 -18.04
N LEU A 701 2.59 10.80 -18.91
CA LEU A 701 3.00 9.44 -18.55
C LEU A 701 4.40 9.41 -17.94
N SER A 702 5.35 10.18 -18.47
CA SER A 702 6.70 10.35 -17.91
C SER A 702 6.67 10.88 -16.46
N SER A 703 5.79 11.83 -16.16
CA SER A 703 5.57 12.34 -14.80
C SER A 703 5.02 11.27 -13.85
N ILE A 704 4.13 10.38 -14.33
CA ILE A 704 3.65 9.22 -13.56
C ILE A 704 4.78 8.22 -13.32
N LEU A 705 5.55 7.86 -14.35
CA LEU A 705 6.69 6.93 -14.24
C LEU A 705 7.78 7.43 -13.28
N GLY A 706 7.97 8.75 -13.15
CA GLY A 706 8.87 9.34 -12.18
C GLY A 706 8.32 9.43 -10.74
N CYS A 707 7.04 9.10 -10.51
CA CYS A 707 6.34 9.30 -9.24
C CYS A 707 6.44 8.06 -8.32
N PRO A 708 6.85 8.20 -7.05
CA PRO A 708 7.01 7.07 -6.12
C PRO A 708 5.67 6.47 -5.64
N SER A 709 4.54 7.08 -6.00
CA SER A 709 3.18 6.63 -5.67
C SER A 709 2.40 6.21 -6.93
N ALA A 710 3.10 5.74 -7.96
CA ALA A 710 2.49 5.19 -9.17
C ALA A 710 2.50 3.65 -9.14
N SER A 711 1.31 3.08 -9.31
CA SER A 711 1.06 1.63 -9.34
C SER A 711 1.48 0.96 -10.67
N VAL A 712 1.75 1.75 -11.71
CA VAL A 712 1.96 1.27 -13.08
C VAL A 712 3.22 0.40 -13.18
N THR A 713 3.02 -0.92 -13.24
CA THR A 713 4.04 -1.93 -13.52
C THR A 713 4.05 -2.35 -14.98
N GLU A 714 2.95 -2.19 -15.72
CA GLU A 714 2.84 -2.58 -17.14
C GLU A 714 2.24 -1.47 -18.01
N LEU A 715 2.91 -1.13 -19.12
CA LEU A 715 2.53 -0.01 -19.99
C LEU A 715 2.54 -0.41 -21.48
N ASP A 716 1.37 -0.61 -22.07
CA ASP A 716 1.19 -0.90 -23.51
C ASP A 716 0.80 0.36 -24.30
N LEU A 717 1.76 0.90 -25.07
CA LEU A 717 1.57 2.05 -25.97
C LEU A 717 1.64 1.64 -27.46
N THR A 718 1.48 0.35 -27.77
CA THR A 718 1.63 -0.23 -29.12
C THR A 718 0.82 0.53 -30.20
N ASN A 719 1.41 0.74 -31.38
CA ASN A 719 0.84 1.48 -32.52
C ASN A 719 0.41 2.92 -32.15
N ASN A 720 1.38 3.75 -31.77
CA ASN A 720 1.21 5.20 -31.64
C ASN A 720 2.34 5.94 -32.33
N ASN A 721 2.04 7.06 -32.99
CA ASN A 721 3.06 7.89 -33.65
C ASN A 721 3.82 8.73 -32.60
N LEU A 722 4.60 8.07 -31.75
CA LEU A 722 5.36 8.69 -30.67
C LEU A 722 6.65 9.33 -31.18
N GLU A 723 7.27 8.70 -32.18
CA GLU A 723 8.58 9.08 -32.73
C GLU A 723 9.67 9.13 -31.64
N ASP A 724 10.87 9.57 -32.01
CA ASP A 724 11.96 9.76 -31.04
C ASP A 724 11.63 10.84 -30.00
N SER A 725 10.76 11.81 -30.34
CA SER A 725 10.37 12.90 -29.45
C SER A 725 9.53 12.44 -28.25
N GLY A 726 8.55 11.55 -28.47
CA GLY A 726 7.78 10.92 -27.41
C GLY A 726 8.61 9.97 -26.56
N VAL A 727 9.49 9.18 -27.19
CA VAL A 727 10.39 8.25 -26.49
C VAL A 727 11.38 8.98 -25.59
N LYS A 728 11.96 10.10 -26.04
CA LYS A 728 12.81 10.97 -25.20
C LYS A 728 12.10 11.43 -23.93
N LEU A 729 10.83 11.83 -24.03
CA LEU A 729 10.03 12.24 -22.86
C LEU A 729 9.78 11.07 -21.91
N LEU A 730 9.35 9.91 -22.41
CA LEU A 730 9.15 8.71 -21.59
C LEU A 730 10.47 8.24 -20.92
N SER A 731 11.59 8.33 -21.64
CA SER A 731 12.92 7.98 -21.14
C SER A 731 13.33 8.80 -19.91
N ALA A 732 12.94 10.07 -19.82
CA ALA A 732 13.19 10.89 -18.62
C ALA A 732 12.47 10.37 -17.37
N GLY A 733 11.29 9.74 -17.52
CA GLY A 733 10.56 9.08 -16.45
C GLY A 733 11.19 7.73 -16.06
N LEU A 734 11.55 6.92 -17.05
CA LEU A 734 12.22 5.61 -16.87
C LEU A 734 13.60 5.74 -16.19
N ALA A 735 14.32 6.84 -16.45
CA ALA A 735 15.59 7.16 -15.80
C ALA A 735 15.45 7.52 -14.30
N SER A 736 14.24 7.76 -13.80
CA SER A 736 14.01 8.03 -12.37
C SER A 736 14.26 6.76 -11.55
N PRO A 737 15.07 6.81 -10.47
CA PRO A 737 15.25 5.67 -9.55
C PRO A 737 13.97 5.31 -8.78
N LYS A 738 12.88 6.07 -8.96
CA LYS A 738 11.55 5.79 -8.42
C LYS A 738 10.67 5.00 -9.39
N CYS A 739 11.09 4.80 -10.65
CA CYS A 739 10.29 4.14 -11.66
C CYS A 739 10.16 2.63 -11.40
N SER A 740 8.92 2.19 -11.14
CA SER A 740 8.52 0.83 -10.77
C SER A 740 8.26 -0.12 -11.95
N LEU A 741 8.31 0.39 -13.20
CA LEU A 741 7.82 -0.32 -14.38
C LEU A 741 8.55 -1.64 -14.64
N GLU A 742 7.80 -2.72 -14.81
CA GLU A 742 8.28 -4.08 -15.07
C GLU A 742 8.07 -4.51 -16.55
N ALA A 743 7.06 -4.00 -17.25
CA ALA A 743 6.85 -4.24 -18.68
C ALA A 743 6.50 -2.97 -19.47
N LEU A 744 7.07 -2.82 -20.68
CA LEU A 744 6.83 -1.71 -21.60
C LEU A 744 6.68 -2.23 -23.04
N SER A 745 5.60 -1.86 -23.73
CA SER A 745 5.50 -1.99 -25.20
C SER A 745 5.48 -0.63 -25.87
N LEU A 746 6.40 -0.46 -26.81
CA LEU A 746 6.44 0.61 -27.81
C LEU A 746 6.47 0.01 -29.23
N SER A 747 5.86 -1.16 -29.44
CA SER A 747 5.81 -1.81 -30.75
C SER A 747 5.12 -0.93 -31.79
N GLY A 748 5.72 -0.77 -32.96
CA GLY A 748 5.13 -0.02 -34.09
C GLY A 748 4.97 1.48 -33.84
N CYS A 749 5.92 2.12 -33.14
CA CYS A 749 5.82 3.51 -32.69
C CYS A 749 6.66 4.54 -33.47
N LEU A 750 7.18 4.15 -34.65
CA LEU A 750 8.01 4.96 -35.55
C LEU A 750 9.32 5.46 -34.90
N ILE A 751 9.88 4.68 -33.99
CA ILE A 751 11.10 5.04 -33.23
C ILE A 751 12.34 4.76 -34.10
N THR A 752 13.32 5.67 -34.10
CA THR A 752 14.60 5.53 -34.81
C THR A 752 15.78 5.30 -33.84
N GLU A 753 17.00 5.25 -34.39
CA GLU A 753 18.27 5.16 -33.64
C GLU A 753 18.39 6.18 -32.50
N GLU A 754 17.82 7.39 -32.65
CA GLU A 754 17.88 8.43 -31.63
C GLU A 754 17.02 8.12 -30.40
N GLY A 755 15.81 7.59 -30.60
CA GLY A 755 14.92 7.13 -29.54
C GLY A 755 15.44 5.86 -28.86
N PHE A 756 16.00 4.92 -29.62
CA PHE A 756 16.68 3.75 -29.06
C PHE A 756 17.88 4.13 -28.19
N THR A 757 18.70 5.09 -28.63
CA THR A 757 19.81 5.65 -27.84
C THR A 757 19.32 6.32 -26.56
N SER A 758 18.22 7.09 -26.65
CA SER A 758 17.60 7.77 -25.50
C SER A 758 17.09 6.77 -24.45
N LEU A 759 16.43 5.70 -24.90
CA LEU A 759 15.92 4.63 -24.05
C LEU A 759 17.05 3.81 -23.41
N ALA A 760 18.08 3.45 -24.17
CA ALA A 760 19.25 2.74 -23.65
C ALA A 760 20.00 3.55 -22.57
N SER A 761 20.07 4.87 -22.72
CA SER A 761 20.64 5.79 -21.73
C SER A 761 19.82 5.80 -20.43
N ALA A 762 18.49 5.91 -20.53
CA ALA A 762 17.59 5.87 -19.37
C ALA A 762 17.66 4.53 -18.61
N LEU A 763 17.63 3.41 -19.33
CA LEU A 763 17.78 2.07 -18.77
C LEU A 763 19.17 1.85 -18.13
N SER A 764 20.21 2.53 -18.61
CA SER A 764 21.56 2.44 -18.03
C SER A 764 21.76 3.34 -16.81
N SER A 765 20.97 4.42 -16.69
CA SER A 765 21.08 5.41 -15.60
C SER A 765 20.41 4.96 -14.30
N ASN A 766 19.53 3.97 -14.38
CA ASN A 766 18.72 3.44 -13.28
C ASN A 766 18.87 1.89 -13.28
N PRO A 767 19.01 1.20 -12.13
CA PRO A 767 18.86 -0.26 -12.06
C PRO A 767 17.39 -0.70 -12.27
N SER A 768 16.79 -0.29 -13.39
CA SER A 768 15.35 -0.29 -13.69
C SER A 768 14.64 -1.59 -13.34
N HIS A 769 13.39 -1.55 -12.88
CA HIS A 769 12.64 -2.78 -12.59
C HIS A 769 12.22 -3.58 -13.83
N LEU A 770 12.43 -3.03 -15.03
CA LEU A 770 12.00 -3.58 -16.32
C LEU A 770 12.53 -5.00 -16.61
N ARG A 771 11.58 -5.93 -16.79
CA ARG A 771 11.77 -7.34 -17.17
C ARG A 771 11.32 -7.61 -18.61
N GLU A 772 10.37 -6.84 -19.14
CA GLU A 772 9.85 -7.00 -20.50
C GLU A 772 9.86 -5.67 -21.26
N LEU A 773 10.33 -5.72 -22.51
CA LEU A 773 10.50 -4.55 -23.36
C LEU A 773 10.26 -4.93 -24.82
N ASP A 774 9.07 -4.59 -25.35
CA ASP A 774 8.74 -4.79 -26.76
C ASP A 774 9.00 -3.49 -27.54
N LEU A 775 9.95 -3.57 -28.47
CA LEU A 775 10.32 -2.50 -29.41
C LEU A 775 10.17 -2.95 -30.87
N SER A 776 9.43 -4.03 -31.13
CA SER A 776 9.24 -4.59 -32.47
C SER A 776 8.59 -3.59 -33.44
N TYR A 777 8.79 -3.79 -34.74
CA TYR A 777 8.28 -2.91 -35.80
C TYR A 777 8.71 -1.42 -35.68
N ASN A 778 9.94 -1.18 -35.21
CA ASN A 778 10.63 0.13 -35.20
C ASN A 778 11.97 0.06 -35.97
N HIS A 779 12.70 1.18 -36.07
CA HIS A 779 13.89 1.35 -36.91
C HIS A 779 15.17 1.65 -36.09
N PRO A 780 15.72 0.68 -35.34
CA PRO A 780 16.67 0.94 -34.25
C PRO A 780 18.07 1.46 -34.64
N GLY A 781 18.47 1.36 -35.91
CA GLY A 781 19.85 1.58 -36.33
C GLY A 781 20.83 0.54 -35.76
N ASP A 782 22.02 0.41 -36.36
CA ASP A 782 23.03 -0.54 -35.86
C ASP A 782 23.54 -0.15 -34.45
N SER A 783 23.68 1.15 -34.17
CA SER A 783 24.20 1.63 -32.89
C SER A 783 23.21 1.45 -31.74
N GLY A 784 21.90 1.71 -31.98
CA GLY A 784 20.84 1.54 -30.98
C GLY A 784 20.69 0.10 -30.51
N ILE A 785 20.87 -0.86 -31.42
CA ILE A 785 20.94 -2.29 -31.11
C ILE A 785 22.18 -2.61 -30.25
N GLU A 786 23.34 -2.06 -30.60
CA GLU A 786 24.59 -2.30 -29.87
C GLU A 786 24.55 -1.74 -28.43
N LEU A 787 23.88 -0.60 -28.24
CA LEU A 787 23.67 0.01 -26.92
C LEU A 787 22.75 -0.84 -26.03
N LEU A 788 21.60 -1.31 -26.53
CA LEU A 788 20.72 -2.18 -25.75
C LEU A 788 21.36 -3.55 -25.43
N LYS A 789 22.15 -4.11 -26.35
CA LYS A 789 22.87 -5.38 -26.13
C LYS A 789 23.94 -5.35 -25.04
N LYS A 790 24.38 -4.16 -24.60
CA LYS A 790 25.36 -3.99 -23.51
C LYS A 790 24.71 -4.05 -22.12
N HIS A 791 23.39 -4.18 -22.01
CA HIS A 791 22.67 -4.14 -20.73
C HIS A 791 22.65 -5.52 -20.03
N PRO A 792 23.03 -5.63 -18.75
CA PRO A 792 23.33 -6.92 -18.10
C PRO A 792 22.11 -7.75 -17.61
N ARG A 793 20.88 -7.52 -18.08
CA ARG A 793 19.69 -8.30 -17.66
C ARG A 793 19.20 -9.30 -18.72
N PRO A 794 19.23 -10.61 -18.48
CA PRO A 794 19.04 -11.64 -19.52
C PRO A 794 17.59 -12.14 -19.68
N LEU A 795 16.58 -11.36 -19.27
CA LEU A 795 15.17 -11.79 -19.26
C LEU A 795 14.20 -10.93 -20.08
N TRP A 796 14.69 -9.88 -20.77
CA TRP A 796 13.90 -9.22 -21.82
C TRP A 796 13.57 -10.27 -22.88
N CYS A 797 12.28 -10.63 -22.99
CA CYS A 797 11.85 -11.80 -23.74
C CYS A 797 12.33 -11.71 -25.21
N PRO A 798 12.99 -12.75 -25.78
CA PRO A 798 13.74 -12.64 -27.04
C PRO A 798 12.87 -12.62 -28.31
N LEU A 799 11.74 -11.90 -28.25
CA LEU A 799 10.90 -11.56 -29.41
C LEU A 799 11.54 -10.40 -30.19
N TYR A 800 12.56 -10.75 -30.97
CA TYR A 800 13.14 -9.95 -32.05
C TYR A 800 13.87 -8.63 -31.70
N CYS A 801 14.74 -8.67 -30.69
CA CYS A 801 16.10 -8.13 -30.87
C CYS A 801 16.98 -9.14 -31.65
N GLY A 802 16.49 -9.57 -32.82
CA GLY A 802 17.15 -10.57 -33.67
C GLY A 802 18.55 -10.12 -34.09
N ALA A 803 19.45 -11.06 -34.35
CA ALA A 803 20.82 -10.71 -34.73
C ALA A 803 20.88 -10.14 -36.15
N TYR A 804 20.97 -8.82 -36.27
CA TYR A 804 21.20 -8.09 -37.53
C TYR A 804 22.55 -8.49 -38.14
N LYS A 805 22.55 -9.57 -38.93
CA LYS A 805 23.50 -9.77 -40.03
C LYS A 805 22.95 -9.06 -41.25
N THR A 806 23.25 -7.77 -41.40
CA THR A 806 23.30 -7.05 -42.70
C THR A 806 22.28 -7.52 -43.76
N SER A 807 20.99 -7.42 -43.46
CA SER A 807 19.87 -7.63 -44.40
C SER A 807 18.61 -6.93 -43.88
N TYR A 808 17.92 -6.20 -44.76
CA TYR A 808 16.76 -5.38 -44.42
C TYR A 808 15.53 -6.21 -44.01
N MET A 809 14.98 -5.87 -42.83
CA MET A 809 13.83 -6.50 -42.16
C MET A 809 13.95 -8.02 -41.89
N GLY A 810 13.40 -8.47 -40.76
CA GLY A 810 13.56 -9.85 -40.29
C GLY A 810 12.97 -10.87 -41.28
N SER A 811 13.71 -11.94 -41.57
CA SER A 811 13.37 -12.97 -42.56
C SER A 811 12.18 -13.89 -42.19
N ALA A 812 11.28 -13.41 -41.34
CA ALA A 812 10.01 -14.06 -40.99
C ALA A 812 8.84 -13.47 -41.79
N ASP A 813 8.82 -12.14 -41.98
CA ASP A 813 7.77 -11.43 -42.73
C ASP A 813 8.18 -11.14 -44.20
N SER A 814 9.42 -11.44 -44.58
CA SER A 814 9.93 -11.26 -45.96
C SER A 814 9.34 -12.30 -46.92
N CYS A 815 8.51 -11.83 -47.85
CA CYS A 815 7.76 -12.65 -48.80
C CYS A 815 8.51 -12.84 -50.13
N GLN A 816 9.02 -14.05 -50.40
CA GLN A 816 9.43 -14.42 -51.76
C GLN A 816 8.20 -14.59 -52.65
N LEU A 817 7.89 -13.56 -53.44
CA LEU A 817 6.80 -13.57 -54.39
C LEU A 817 7.15 -14.38 -55.65
N THR A 818 6.15 -15.13 -56.15
CA THR A 818 6.22 -15.87 -57.41
C THR A 818 5.07 -15.43 -58.31
N ILE A 819 5.36 -15.07 -59.57
CA ILE A 819 4.35 -14.65 -60.55
C ILE A 819 3.44 -15.84 -60.92
N ASP A 820 2.12 -15.64 -60.96
CA ASP A 820 1.19 -16.64 -61.47
C ASP A 820 1.08 -16.52 -62.99
N THR A 821 1.82 -17.38 -63.70
CA THR A 821 1.86 -17.49 -65.18
C THR A 821 0.50 -17.72 -65.82
N ASN A 822 -0.51 -18.14 -65.06
CA ASN A 822 -1.88 -18.30 -65.53
C ASN A 822 -2.66 -16.99 -65.62
N THR A 823 -2.16 -15.92 -64.97
CA THR A 823 -2.80 -14.59 -64.97
C THR A 823 -2.21 -13.62 -66.00
N VAL A 824 -0.95 -13.83 -66.37
CA VAL A 824 -0.13 -12.90 -67.17
C VAL A 824 -0.77 -12.56 -68.52
N ASN A 825 -1.07 -11.29 -68.76
CA ASN A 825 -1.51 -10.82 -70.07
C ASN A 825 -0.47 -11.11 -71.18
N THR A 826 -0.93 -11.38 -72.40
CA THR A 826 -0.06 -11.79 -73.52
C THR A 826 0.90 -10.73 -74.03
N GLU A 827 0.74 -9.45 -73.67
CA GLU A 827 1.72 -8.40 -73.97
C GLU A 827 2.87 -8.32 -72.95
N LEU A 828 2.81 -9.10 -71.86
CA LEU A 828 3.86 -9.12 -70.84
C LEU A 828 4.82 -10.29 -71.06
N GLN A 829 6.09 -9.98 -71.29
CA GLN A 829 7.17 -10.96 -71.32
C GLN A 829 7.76 -11.15 -69.91
N LEU A 830 7.87 -12.41 -69.48
CA LEU A 830 8.60 -12.79 -68.28
C LEU A 830 10.07 -13.09 -68.61
N SER A 831 10.95 -12.70 -67.70
CA SER A 831 12.41 -12.84 -67.80
C SER A 831 13.02 -13.01 -66.41
N ASP A 832 14.32 -13.32 -66.35
CA ASP A 832 15.08 -13.53 -65.10
C ASP A 832 14.36 -14.49 -64.12
N ASN A 833 14.23 -15.76 -64.51
CA ASN A 833 13.51 -16.79 -63.74
C ASN A 833 12.10 -16.38 -63.27
N ASN A 834 11.38 -15.63 -64.11
CA ASN A 834 10.06 -15.05 -63.83
C ASN A 834 10.03 -14.03 -62.67
N ARG A 835 11.17 -13.41 -62.33
CA ARG A 835 11.24 -12.28 -61.39
C ARG A 835 11.05 -10.91 -62.06
N LYS A 836 11.37 -10.81 -63.35
CA LYS A 836 11.29 -9.57 -64.13
C LYS A 836 10.24 -9.62 -65.23
N VAL A 837 9.41 -8.58 -65.30
CA VAL A 837 8.29 -8.42 -66.22
C VAL A 837 8.54 -7.20 -67.10
N THR A 838 8.36 -7.32 -68.41
CA THR A 838 8.49 -6.22 -69.37
C THR A 838 7.33 -6.26 -70.36
N ARG A 839 6.71 -5.13 -70.70
CA ARG A 839 5.69 -5.10 -71.77
C ARG A 839 6.36 -5.00 -73.14
N VAL A 840 5.92 -5.83 -74.08
CA VAL A 840 6.45 -5.98 -75.43
C VAL A 840 5.35 -5.88 -76.48
N GLU A 841 5.70 -5.54 -77.72
CA GLU A 841 4.78 -5.47 -78.87
C GLU A 841 4.36 -6.85 -79.39
N GLU A 842 5.19 -7.88 -79.17
CA GLU A 842 4.95 -9.24 -79.65
C GLU A 842 4.06 -10.04 -78.70
N VAL A 843 2.99 -10.66 -79.22
CA VAL A 843 2.08 -11.51 -78.45
C VAL A 843 2.80 -12.76 -77.92
N GLN A 844 3.02 -12.80 -76.60
CA GLN A 844 3.74 -13.88 -75.92
C GLN A 844 2.88 -15.15 -75.85
N SER A 845 3.48 -16.29 -76.20
CA SER A 845 2.79 -17.58 -76.34
C SER A 845 2.56 -18.29 -74.99
N TYR A 846 1.60 -17.80 -74.21
CA TYR A 846 1.12 -18.48 -73.00
C TYR A 846 -0.09 -19.40 -73.30
N PRO A 847 -0.27 -20.51 -72.57
CA PRO A 847 -1.49 -21.32 -72.65
C PRO A 847 -2.74 -20.50 -72.28
N ASP A 848 -3.87 -20.72 -72.96
CA ASP A 848 -5.12 -20.08 -72.57
C ASP A 848 -5.58 -20.54 -71.17
N HIS A 849 -6.15 -19.61 -70.41
CA HIS A 849 -6.57 -19.83 -69.03
C HIS A 849 -7.65 -18.82 -68.61
N PRO A 850 -8.70 -19.24 -67.85
CA PRO A 850 -9.77 -18.34 -67.40
C PRO A 850 -9.25 -17.18 -66.54
N ASP A 851 -8.25 -17.41 -65.68
CA ASP A 851 -7.63 -16.36 -64.86
C ASP A 851 -6.70 -15.39 -65.64
N ARG A 852 -6.52 -15.51 -66.96
CA ARG A 852 -5.61 -14.64 -67.73
C ARG A 852 -6.22 -13.27 -68.00
N PHE A 853 -5.52 -12.18 -67.66
CA PHE A 853 -5.91 -10.82 -68.05
C PHE A 853 -5.88 -10.67 -69.58
N ASP A 854 -6.98 -10.23 -70.19
CA ASP A 854 -7.11 -10.14 -71.66
C ASP A 854 -6.83 -8.74 -72.23
N VAL A 855 -7.42 -7.68 -71.67
CA VAL A 855 -7.34 -6.32 -72.23
C VAL A 855 -6.17 -5.49 -71.69
N TYR A 856 -5.90 -5.51 -70.37
CA TYR A 856 -4.85 -4.69 -69.78
C TYR A 856 -3.57 -5.49 -69.49
N PRO A 857 -2.36 -4.90 -69.68
CA PRO A 857 -1.07 -5.55 -69.46
C PRO A 857 -0.78 -5.72 -67.97
N GLN A 858 -1.44 -6.71 -67.36
CA GLN A 858 -1.47 -6.97 -65.92
C GLN A 858 -1.17 -8.43 -65.57
N LEU A 859 -0.76 -8.67 -64.32
CA LEU A 859 -0.64 -9.99 -63.72
C LEU A 859 -0.82 -9.94 -62.19
N LEU A 860 -1.02 -11.11 -61.58
CA LEU A 860 -0.95 -11.34 -60.14
C LEU A 860 0.20 -12.30 -59.79
N CYS A 861 0.70 -12.18 -58.56
CA CYS A 861 1.51 -13.19 -57.92
C CYS A 861 0.63 -14.32 -57.38
N ARG A 862 1.21 -15.53 -57.25
CA ARG A 862 0.53 -16.73 -56.75
C ARG A 862 0.36 -16.72 -55.22
N ASN A 863 1.14 -15.89 -54.52
CA ASN A 863 1.15 -15.79 -53.06
C ASN A 863 -0.12 -15.08 -52.55
N GLY A 864 -1.03 -15.85 -51.95
CA GLY A 864 -2.17 -15.31 -51.19
C GLY A 864 -1.74 -14.94 -49.77
N LEU A 865 -1.79 -13.65 -49.45
CA LEU A 865 -1.36 -13.06 -48.19
C LEU A 865 -2.51 -13.00 -47.19
N THR A 866 -2.27 -13.51 -45.98
CA THR A 866 -3.25 -13.61 -44.88
C THR A 866 -2.73 -13.15 -43.52
N GLY A 867 -1.43 -12.81 -43.44
CA GLY A 867 -0.75 -12.37 -42.22
C GLY A 867 0.00 -11.06 -42.44
N ARG A 868 1.21 -10.96 -41.88
CA ARG A 868 2.18 -9.92 -42.21
C ARG A 868 3.00 -10.32 -43.43
N CYS A 869 3.34 -9.36 -44.28
CA CYS A 869 4.12 -9.59 -45.48
C CYS A 869 4.84 -8.33 -45.94
N TYR A 870 6.13 -8.47 -46.26
CA TYR A 870 7.00 -7.44 -46.78
C TYR A 870 7.66 -7.93 -48.08
N TRP A 871 7.67 -7.10 -49.12
CA TRP A 871 8.46 -7.36 -50.33
C TRP A 871 8.93 -6.06 -50.98
N GLU A 872 9.95 -6.18 -51.83
CA GLU A 872 10.55 -5.05 -52.53
C GLU A 872 10.51 -5.22 -54.05
N VAL A 873 10.39 -4.09 -54.74
CA VAL A 873 10.14 -4.02 -56.18
C VAL A 873 10.97 -2.88 -56.77
N GLU A 874 11.77 -3.19 -57.79
CA GLU A 874 12.46 -2.21 -58.63
C GLU A 874 11.69 -2.00 -59.95
N TRP A 875 11.62 -0.78 -60.46
CA TRP A 875 10.91 -0.49 -61.71
C TRP A 875 11.67 0.44 -62.67
N ARG A 876 11.19 0.49 -63.91
CA ARG A 876 11.61 1.45 -64.95
C ARG A 876 10.42 1.77 -65.85
N GLY A 877 10.32 3.03 -66.28
CA GLY A 877 9.16 3.55 -67.00
C GLY A 877 7.95 3.69 -66.07
N ASP A 878 6.75 3.55 -66.63
CA ASP A 878 5.50 3.68 -65.89
C ASP A 878 4.94 2.31 -65.49
N VAL A 879 4.65 2.14 -64.20
CA VAL A 879 4.11 0.89 -63.61
C VAL A 879 3.10 1.17 -62.51
N TYR A 880 2.15 0.26 -62.31
CA TYR A 880 1.40 0.18 -61.06
C TYR A 880 1.92 -1.02 -60.26
N ILE A 881 2.19 -0.76 -58.98
CA ILE A 881 2.58 -1.75 -57.98
C ILE A 881 1.41 -1.89 -57.02
N SER A 882 0.75 -3.05 -57.06
CA SER A 882 -0.63 -3.22 -56.59
C SER A 882 -0.78 -4.40 -55.64
N VAL A 883 -1.87 -4.38 -54.88
CA VAL A 883 -2.34 -5.49 -54.05
C VAL A 883 -3.85 -5.61 -54.27
N SER A 884 -4.37 -6.83 -54.47
CA SER A 884 -5.76 -7.05 -54.89
C SER A 884 -6.33 -8.38 -54.39
N TYR A 885 -7.65 -8.49 -54.26
CA TYR A 885 -8.31 -9.77 -54.02
C TYR A 885 -8.25 -10.70 -55.24
N ARG A 886 -8.36 -12.02 -55.04
CA ARG A 886 -8.36 -12.99 -56.16
C ARG A 886 -9.64 -12.91 -57.01
N SER A 887 -10.67 -12.23 -56.52
CA SER A 887 -11.96 -11.99 -57.16
C SER A 887 -11.95 -10.91 -58.25
N ILE A 888 -10.85 -10.14 -58.41
CA ILE A 888 -10.73 -9.07 -59.42
C ILE A 888 -11.10 -9.53 -60.83
N ARG A 889 -11.93 -8.73 -61.51
CA ARG A 889 -12.32 -8.95 -62.91
C ARG A 889 -11.07 -8.98 -63.80
N ARG A 890 -10.96 -9.98 -64.69
CA ARG A 890 -9.81 -10.14 -65.60
C ARG A 890 -10.18 -10.18 -67.08
N LYS A 891 -11.47 -10.02 -67.40
CA LYS A 891 -12.02 -10.20 -68.75
C LYS A 891 -12.87 -9.01 -69.22
N GLY A 892 -12.58 -8.56 -70.44
CA GLY A 892 -13.27 -7.48 -71.15
C GLY A 892 -12.88 -6.07 -70.73
N ASP A 893 -13.04 -5.11 -71.66
CA ASP A 893 -12.65 -3.71 -71.50
C ASP A 893 -13.62 -2.97 -70.56
N SER A 894 -13.27 -2.94 -69.28
CA SER A 894 -13.94 -2.16 -68.24
C SER A 894 -12.94 -1.80 -67.16
N LYS A 895 -13.06 -0.59 -66.60
CA LYS A 895 -12.26 -0.11 -65.47
C LYS A 895 -12.29 -1.05 -64.25
N ASP A 896 -13.35 -1.83 -64.06
CA ASP A 896 -13.41 -2.82 -62.98
C ASP A 896 -12.30 -3.89 -63.08
N ALA A 897 -11.70 -4.09 -64.27
CA ALA A 897 -10.58 -4.98 -64.50
C ALA A 897 -9.20 -4.32 -64.36
N GLU A 898 -9.13 -3.02 -64.06
CA GLU A 898 -7.92 -2.19 -64.04
C GLU A 898 -7.47 -1.93 -62.59
N PHE A 899 -6.22 -2.26 -62.23
CA PHE A 899 -5.73 -2.10 -60.85
C PHE A 899 -5.84 -0.64 -60.37
N GLY A 900 -6.42 -0.44 -59.18
CA GLY A 900 -6.68 0.86 -58.56
C GLY A 900 -8.00 1.53 -58.98
N PHE A 901 -8.65 1.04 -60.04
CA PHE A 901 -9.92 1.59 -60.55
C PHE A 901 -11.18 0.86 -60.04
N ASN A 902 -10.99 -0.11 -59.13
CA ASN A 902 -12.04 -0.87 -58.45
C ASN A 902 -11.83 -0.90 -56.92
N ASP A 903 -12.85 -1.33 -56.20
CA ASP A 903 -12.85 -1.55 -54.74
C ASP A 903 -12.08 -2.81 -54.31
N GLN A 904 -11.61 -3.62 -55.25
CA GLN A 904 -10.92 -4.90 -55.02
C GLN A 904 -9.38 -4.79 -55.14
N SER A 905 -8.84 -3.58 -55.31
CA SER A 905 -7.40 -3.35 -55.42
C SER A 905 -6.94 -1.97 -54.93
N TRP A 906 -5.70 -1.95 -54.46
CA TRP A 906 -4.98 -0.78 -53.97
C TRP A 906 -3.66 -0.71 -54.72
N SER A 907 -3.33 0.45 -55.31
CA SER A 907 -2.22 0.58 -56.25
C SER A 907 -1.38 1.81 -56.00
N LEU A 908 -0.07 1.68 -56.15
CA LEU A 908 0.88 2.77 -56.23
C LEU A 908 1.28 2.99 -57.69
N ASN A 909 0.98 4.16 -58.24
CA ASN A 909 1.43 4.61 -59.56
C ASN A 909 2.86 5.15 -59.46
N CYS A 910 3.79 4.58 -60.23
CA CYS A 910 5.19 4.99 -60.29
C CYS A 910 5.60 5.28 -61.73
N SER A 911 6.34 6.37 -61.94
CA SER A 911 6.95 6.76 -63.21
C SER A 911 8.48 6.81 -63.11
N ASP A 912 9.15 7.12 -64.22
CA ASP A 912 10.62 7.10 -64.31
C ASP A 912 11.34 8.18 -63.45
N ASP A 913 10.59 9.08 -62.83
CA ASP A 913 11.03 10.12 -61.86
C ASP A 913 10.48 9.91 -60.43
N GLY A 914 9.76 8.83 -60.15
CA GLY A 914 9.37 8.42 -58.80
C GLY A 914 7.92 7.97 -58.62
N PRO A 915 7.51 7.65 -57.37
CA PRO A 915 6.11 7.42 -57.01
C PRO A 915 5.28 8.70 -57.18
N ARG A 916 4.13 8.59 -57.87
CA ARG A 916 3.28 9.73 -58.26
C ARG A 916 2.04 9.89 -57.40
N SER A 917 1.29 8.80 -57.27
CA SER A 917 -0.04 8.79 -56.66
C SER A 917 -0.41 7.39 -56.21
N VAL A 918 -1.28 7.30 -55.21
CA VAL A 918 -2.00 6.07 -54.89
C VAL A 918 -3.40 6.07 -55.52
N TRP A 919 -3.94 4.87 -55.77
CA TRP A 919 -5.23 4.64 -56.41
C TRP A 919 -5.98 3.49 -55.73
N HIS A 920 -7.27 3.71 -55.47
CA HIS A 920 -8.23 2.70 -54.99
C HIS A 920 -9.64 3.17 -55.36
N ASN A 921 -10.53 2.27 -55.81
CA ASN A 921 -11.91 2.60 -56.16
C ASN A 921 -12.07 3.77 -57.17
N ASN A 922 -11.10 3.93 -58.10
CA ASN A 922 -11.01 5.06 -59.05
C ASN A 922 -10.83 6.45 -58.36
N GLU A 923 -10.64 6.50 -57.04
CA GLU A 923 -10.14 7.68 -56.31
C GLU A 923 -8.60 7.70 -56.35
N THR A 924 -8.01 8.89 -56.25
CA THR A 924 -6.54 9.07 -56.25
C THR A 924 -6.07 10.11 -55.25
N SER A 925 -4.86 9.90 -54.71
CA SER A 925 -4.16 10.88 -53.88
C SER A 925 -2.72 11.04 -54.37
N ALA A 926 -2.29 12.27 -54.60
CA ALA A 926 -0.93 12.60 -55.06
C ALA A 926 0.11 12.47 -53.93
N ILE A 927 1.33 12.08 -54.28
CA ILE A 927 2.45 11.87 -53.34
C ILE A 927 3.51 12.95 -53.58
N SER A 928 3.82 13.74 -52.56
CA SER A 928 4.91 14.72 -52.61
C SER A 928 6.27 14.07 -52.31
N SER A 929 6.91 13.48 -53.33
CA SER A 929 8.24 12.88 -53.23
C SER A 929 9.25 13.55 -54.16
N SER A 930 10.42 13.91 -53.64
CA SER A 930 11.56 14.39 -54.45
C SER A 930 12.32 13.20 -55.05
N CYS A 931 12.55 13.22 -56.38
CA CYS A 931 13.13 12.11 -57.16
C CYS A 931 14.47 11.58 -56.63
N GLY A 932 14.75 10.29 -56.83
CA GLY A 932 16.10 9.73 -56.62
C GLY A 932 16.23 8.20 -56.74
N SER A 933 15.22 7.44 -56.30
CA SER A 933 15.26 5.96 -56.29
C SER A 933 14.07 5.33 -57.00
N LYS A 934 14.31 4.22 -57.69
CA LYS A 934 13.32 3.41 -58.44
C LYS A 934 13.02 2.07 -57.77
N ARG A 935 13.15 2.02 -56.44
CA ARG A 935 12.86 0.84 -55.61
C ARG A 935 11.88 1.21 -54.50
N VAL A 936 10.82 0.41 -54.38
CA VAL A 936 9.76 0.57 -53.37
C VAL A 936 9.61 -0.71 -52.57
N ALA A 937 9.36 -0.57 -51.27
CA ALA A 937 8.94 -1.62 -50.38
C ALA A 937 7.42 -1.53 -50.16
N VAL A 938 6.76 -2.67 -50.13
CA VAL A 938 5.34 -2.82 -49.82
C VAL A 938 5.21 -3.65 -48.55
N TYR A 939 4.45 -3.16 -47.58
CA TYR A 939 4.15 -3.85 -46.34
C TYR A 939 2.63 -4.03 -46.19
N VAL A 940 2.21 -5.24 -45.85
CA VAL A 940 0.82 -5.61 -45.59
C VAL A 940 0.73 -6.24 -44.20
N ASP A 941 -0.25 -5.79 -43.41
CA ASP A 941 -0.70 -6.47 -42.20
C ASP A 941 -2.20 -6.77 -42.37
N CYS A 942 -2.52 -8.00 -42.84
CA CYS A 942 -3.89 -8.41 -43.08
C CYS A 942 -4.75 -8.38 -41.80
N PRO A 943 -4.28 -8.89 -40.63
CA PRO A 943 -5.00 -8.77 -39.36
C PRO A 943 -5.24 -7.34 -38.87
N ALA A 944 -4.33 -6.40 -39.13
CA ALA A 944 -4.51 -4.99 -38.75
C ALA A 944 -5.34 -4.17 -39.75
N GLY A 945 -5.52 -4.67 -40.98
CA GLY A 945 -6.22 -3.94 -42.04
C GLY A 945 -5.36 -2.85 -42.69
N THR A 946 -4.04 -3.06 -42.77
CA THR A 946 -3.08 -2.03 -43.17
C THR A 946 -2.27 -2.43 -44.41
N LEU A 947 -2.15 -1.53 -45.38
CA LEU A 947 -1.25 -1.63 -46.54
C LEU A 947 -0.45 -0.33 -46.66
N SER A 948 0.87 -0.41 -46.53
CA SER A 948 1.79 0.72 -46.55
C SER A 948 2.83 0.61 -47.68
N PHE A 949 3.13 1.73 -48.30
CA PHE A 949 4.16 1.87 -49.34
C PHE A 949 5.31 2.75 -48.85
N TYR A 950 6.55 2.33 -49.08
CA TYR A 950 7.77 3.05 -48.68
C TYR A 950 8.78 3.09 -49.83
N ARG A 951 9.34 4.25 -50.14
CA ARG A 951 10.49 4.37 -51.05
C ARG A 951 11.74 3.88 -50.33
N VAL A 952 12.51 3.03 -50.99
CA VAL A 952 13.83 2.56 -50.52
C VAL A 952 14.89 3.52 -51.05
N SER A 953 15.63 4.21 -50.19
CA SER A 953 16.61 5.24 -50.61
C SER A 953 17.84 5.22 -49.71
N SER A 954 19.00 4.84 -50.28
CA SER A 954 20.26 4.67 -49.52
C SER A 954 20.03 3.91 -48.22
N ASP A 955 19.38 2.75 -48.34
CA ASP A 955 19.08 1.81 -47.25
C ASP A 955 18.16 2.34 -46.13
N THR A 956 17.53 3.50 -46.34
CA THR A 956 16.42 4.02 -45.52
C THR A 956 15.06 3.79 -46.19
N LEU A 957 14.04 3.50 -45.38
CA LEU A 957 12.63 3.42 -45.82
C LEU A 957 11.94 4.75 -45.57
N ILE A 958 11.52 5.43 -46.64
CA ILE A 958 10.80 6.70 -46.57
C ILE A 958 9.33 6.43 -46.91
N HIS A 959 8.44 6.58 -45.92
CA HIS A 959 7.00 6.38 -46.09
C HIS A 959 6.41 7.24 -47.22
N LEU A 960 5.45 6.66 -47.96
CA LEU A 960 4.76 7.32 -49.07
C LEU A 960 3.26 7.43 -48.81
N HIS A 961 2.62 6.33 -48.39
CA HIS A 961 1.19 6.26 -48.12
C HIS A 961 0.83 5.01 -47.30
N THR A 962 -0.29 5.06 -46.57
CA THR A 962 -0.92 3.90 -45.92
C THR A 962 -2.42 3.88 -46.16
N PHE A 963 -2.91 2.82 -46.80
CA PHE A 963 -4.32 2.48 -46.81
C PHE A 963 -4.70 1.75 -45.52
N ASN A 964 -5.84 2.12 -44.93
CA ASN A 964 -6.44 1.45 -43.78
C ASN A 964 -7.85 0.98 -44.17
N THR A 965 -8.10 -0.33 -44.15
CA THR A 965 -9.37 -0.94 -44.58
C THR A 965 -9.54 -2.33 -43.98
N THR A 966 -10.77 -2.87 -43.93
CA THR A 966 -10.99 -4.25 -43.48
C THR A 966 -10.87 -5.21 -44.65
N PHE A 967 -9.79 -6.00 -44.70
CA PHE A 967 -9.60 -7.00 -45.74
C PHE A 967 -10.53 -8.21 -45.54
N THR A 968 -11.31 -8.56 -46.55
CA THR A 968 -12.34 -9.62 -46.49
C THR A 968 -11.90 -10.94 -47.13
N GLU A 969 -10.91 -10.90 -48.01
CA GLU A 969 -10.32 -12.06 -48.70
C GLU A 969 -8.79 -12.01 -48.61
N PRO A 970 -8.06 -13.13 -48.83
CA PRO A 970 -6.61 -13.11 -48.99
C PRO A 970 -6.17 -12.17 -50.11
N LEU A 971 -5.11 -11.42 -49.86
CA LEU A 971 -4.57 -10.41 -50.78
C LEU A 971 -3.49 -11.00 -51.69
N TYR A 972 -3.42 -10.55 -52.94
CA TYR A 972 -2.47 -11.01 -53.94
C TYR A 972 -1.73 -9.79 -54.51
N PRO A 973 -0.39 -9.74 -54.40
CA PRO A 973 0.40 -8.71 -55.08
C PRO A 973 0.20 -8.78 -56.59
N GLY A 974 0.17 -7.64 -57.26
CA GLY A 974 -0.08 -7.53 -58.69
C GLY A 974 0.69 -6.38 -59.32
N PHE A 975 0.89 -6.47 -60.63
CA PHE A 975 1.62 -5.47 -61.40
C PHE A 975 0.91 -5.13 -62.69
N ARG A 976 0.98 -3.85 -63.08
CA ARG A 976 0.66 -3.36 -64.43
C ARG A 976 1.88 -2.67 -65.00
N VAL A 977 2.17 -2.90 -66.27
CA VAL A 977 3.38 -2.39 -66.93
C VAL A 977 3.00 -1.66 -68.20
N TRP A 978 3.45 -0.42 -68.37
CA TRP A 978 3.23 0.33 -69.62
C TRP A 978 4.26 -0.05 -70.69
N PHE A 979 4.04 0.44 -71.92
CA PHE A 979 4.95 0.11 -73.03
C PHE A 979 6.37 0.63 -72.76
N GLY A 980 7.40 -0.14 -73.15
CA GLY A 980 8.80 0.17 -72.86
C GLY A 980 9.18 0.14 -71.37
N SER A 981 8.25 -0.21 -70.47
CA SER A 981 8.43 -0.21 -69.02
C SER A 981 8.69 -1.63 -68.50
N SER A 982 9.27 -1.75 -67.32
CA SER A 982 9.56 -3.05 -66.69
C SER A 982 9.52 -2.99 -65.17
N VAL A 983 9.16 -4.09 -64.53
CA VAL A 983 9.13 -4.25 -63.06
C VAL A 983 9.86 -5.54 -62.66
N CYS A 984 10.59 -5.52 -61.54
CA CYS A 984 11.42 -6.61 -61.06
C CYS A 984 11.21 -6.84 -59.56
N LEU A 985 10.97 -8.10 -59.17
CA LEU A 985 10.94 -8.52 -57.77
C LEU A 985 12.38 -8.60 -57.24
N CYS A 986 12.69 -7.85 -56.17
CA CYS A 986 14.02 -7.82 -55.54
C CYS A 986 14.31 -9.11 -54.77
#